data_AF-A0A425C6W7-F1
#
_entry.id   AF-A0A425C6W7-F1
#
_cell.length_a   1.000
_cell.length_b   1.000
_cell.length_c   1.000
_cell.angle_alpha   90.00
_cell.angle_beta   90.00
_cell.angle_gamma   90.00
#
_symmetry.space_group_name_H-M   'P 1'
#
loop_
_entity.id
_entity.type
_entity.pdbx_description
1 polymer ?
#
loop_
_entity_poly.entity_id
_entity_poly.type
_entity_poly.pdbx_seq_one_letter_code
_entity_poly.pdbx_strand_id
1 'polypeptide(L)'
;MSRGQSPICQDVEASMGIQLRKLMRSRVIVVFGTTSRIDRAALEVLAAQDQVSVALVAAVESPKDSRVQRLKSATNCFVVQCDFAQGGEDSLRRVVRNADAVLLVPALSESGVRFSRRVIDAAAAEQVSRLVVISSILASPELLGRCRQEHANERPATEAVGSTPTHVAALEGYEAVEAHARNLLPEQGRCVFLRIPLLMETLLYCRDELLFANRFIGCFQPDTHVPCISVRDVGYAAAEVLANPKRKYELVYRLTGGITASCSPNEIVHSLTEHLGREIKYRKLSDADFLRAMKEKNTPDQVAQGTVGLRIFLEEREAGGEEANSNHEKVTSQTQQEEHRSLHLPEAFHSTSDFRLLTKRNRKTPRQWLQRHAVSLFARTPQNQVQLFVVGSGEALFLEVSKFVASQITAPSTLPPRDIGESAIPTVLPGRHSQRGVNKSLEQAKVTLCTVKAAPGSTERRRSSGVPAPPTVYQLEGAPPYPMADLLTQLSSLDVVLLIPPLRLGSRACLDVVRAVVWAAVRANAWGVVLVSSIFVGSPTSQQSVILDQLEEIENCVKSSGVSYTIMRLPLFMEYLLALSHCEEGSEGLGSLEEEKREVPPVDEARFESEPKGETPDEVETGETMAAMPSPPSHIMWPLLESSLASARVYLMSLEDAAKALVAAAFTFPLHRGKTKELYTASVTMTEVQRILQRHANKARPVWLSRVDALGEQHGREFWRVAYWPRAHTQQFLECAVEFAKDVQTAAETAAAVGGRVDTSAMVLPVSQSFEDLTDIPPVTLDQWAEANSKRYTQVLAAY
;
A
#
# COMPACT_ATOMS: atom_id res chain seq x y z
N MET A 1 -29.65 -52.81 -51.21
CA MET A 1 -28.47 -52.82 -50.33
C MET A 1 -27.99 -51.38 -50.19
N SER A 2 -28.68 -50.59 -49.37
CA SER A 2 -28.51 -50.40 -47.93
C SER A 2 -27.38 -49.41 -47.59
N ARG A 3 -27.84 -48.16 -47.45
CA ARG A 3 -27.44 -47.11 -46.50
C ARG A 3 -26.01 -46.57 -46.61
N GLY A 4 -25.94 -45.36 -47.17
CA GLY A 4 -24.78 -44.49 -47.15
C GLY A 4 -24.36 -44.11 -45.73
N GLN A 5 -23.06 -44.18 -45.52
CA GLN A 5 -22.35 -43.60 -44.38
C GLN A 5 -22.27 -42.07 -44.57
N SER A 6 -22.54 -41.32 -43.50
CA SER A 6 -22.39 -39.86 -43.50
C SER A 6 -20.89 -39.49 -43.52
N PRO A 7 -20.47 -38.47 -44.30
CA PRO A 7 -19.05 -38.08 -44.40
C PRO A 7 -18.48 -37.49 -43.10
N ILE A 8 -19.34 -37.04 -42.17
CA ILE A 8 -18.93 -36.28 -40.98
C ILE A 8 -18.33 -37.18 -39.89
N CYS A 9 -18.70 -38.46 -39.82
CA CYS A 9 -18.10 -39.40 -38.86
C CYS A 9 -16.73 -39.92 -39.32
N GLN A 10 -16.49 -40.04 -40.62
CA GLN A 10 -15.20 -40.50 -41.15
C GLN A 10 -14.09 -39.46 -40.97
N ASP A 11 -14.39 -38.16 -41.06
CA ASP A 11 -13.40 -37.10 -40.85
C ASP A 11 -12.99 -36.94 -39.37
N VAL A 12 -13.89 -37.19 -38.42
CA VAL A 12 -13.58 -37.15 -36.98
C VAL A 12 -12.77 -38.38 -36.54
N GLU A 13 -13.12 -39.58 -37.02
CA GLU A 13 -12.33 -40.80 -36.76
C GLU A 13 -10.97 -40.78 -37.47
N ALA A 14 -10.88 -40.22 -38.67
CA ALA A 14 -9.61 -40.02 -39.38
C ALA A 14 -8.74 -38.97 -38.68
N SER A 15 -9.31 -37.85 -38.21
CA SER A 15 -8.60 -36.83 -37.43
C SER A 15 -8.07 -37.37 -36.09
N MET A 16 -8.89 -38.14 -35.36
CA MET A 16 -8.45 -38.87 -34.14
C MET A 16 -7.37 -39.90 -34.44
N GLY A 17 -7.52 -40.68 -35.53
CA GLY A 17 -6.54 -41.68 -35.94
C GLY A 17 -5.19 -41.07 -36.36
N ILE A 18 -5.20 -39.89 -36.98
CA ILE A 18 -4.00 -39.13 -37.34
C ILE A 18 -3.33 -38.57 -36.08
N GLN A 19 -4.09 -38.02 -35.12
CA GLN A 19 -3.54 -37.52 -33.85
C GLN A 19 -2.92 -38.62 -32.99
N LEU A 20 -3.57 -39.79 -32.89
CA LEU A 20 -3.05 -40.95 -32.15
C LEU A 20 -1.77 -41.50 -32.80
N ARG A 21 -1.73 -41.60 -34.15
CA ARG A 21 -0.53 -42.01 -34.90
C ARG A 21 0.61 -41.00 -34.80
N LYS A 22 0.30 -39.70 -34.70
CA LYS A 22 1.30 -38.64 -34.48
C LYS A 22 1.90 -38.75 -33.07
N LEU A 23 1.09 -39.07 -32.06
CA LEU A 23 1.52 -39.28 -30.67
C LEU A 23 2.43 -40.52 -30.54
N MET A 24 2.19 -41.58 -31.31
CA MET A 24 3.01 -42.81 -31.32
C MET A 24 4.38 -42.66 -32.03
N ARG A 25 4.63 -41.57 -32.77
CA ARG A 25 5.92 -41.26 -33.42
C ARG A 25 6.63 -40.03 -32.84
N SER A 26 5.94 -39.27 -31.99
CA SER A 26 6.44 -38.01 -31.43
C SER A 26 6.99 -38.22 -30.03
N ARG A 27 7.99 -37.43 -29.63
CA ARG A 27 8.46 -37.41 -28.24
C ARG A 27 7.37 -36.79 -27.36
N VAL A 28 7.02 -37.44 -26.25
CA VAL A 28 6.00 -36.95 -25.31
C VAL A 28 6.67 -36.14 -24.22
N ILE A 29 6.36 -34.84 -24.15
CA ILE A 29 6.87 -33.95 -23.11
C ILE A 29 5.70 -33.53 -22.22
N VAL A 30 5.80 -33.85 -20.94
CA VAL A 30 4.81 -33.48 -19.92
C VAL A 30 5.32 -32.26 -19.15
N VAL A 31 4.47 -31.25 -19.00
CA VAL A 31 4.76 -30.06 -18.20
C VAL A 31 3.71 -29.96 -17.09
N PHE A 32 4.17 -29.93 -15.84
CA PHE A 32 3.30 -29.68 -14.68
C PHE A 32 3.19 -28.18 -14.40
N GLY A 33 2.09 -27.74 -13.79
CA GLY A 33 1.99 -26.37 -13.29
C GLY A 33 1.87 -25.30 -14.39
N THR A 34 1.29 -25.64 -15.56
CA THR A 34 1.35 -24.85 -16.81
C THR A 34 0.72 -23.45 -16.79
N THR A 35 0.26 -22.96 -15.65
CA THR A 35 -0.19 -21.59 -15.47
C THR A 35 0.94 -20.64 -15.04
N SER A 36 2.11 -21.17 -14.67
CA SER A 36 3.30 -20.36 -14.41
C SER A 36 3.85 -19.73 -15.70
N ARG A 37 4.54 -18.59 -15.57
CA ARG A 37 5.15 -17.90 -16.72
C ARG A 37 6.27 -18.71 -17.36
N ILE A 38 7.03 -19.46 -16.57
CA ILE A 38 8.15 -20.28 -17.04
C ILE A 38 7.64 -21.48 -17.83
N ASP A 39 6.66 -22.22 -17.28
CA ASP A 39 6.08 -23.38 -17.95
C ASP A 39 5.45 -23.01 -19.28
N ARG A 40 4.68 -21.91 -19.28
CA ARG A 40 4.11 -21.34 -20.50
C ARG A 40 5.18 -20.98 -21.52
N ALA A 41 6.27 -20.31 -21.10
CA ALA A 41 7.34 -19.95 -22.01
C ALA A 41 8.04 -21.17 -22.59
N ALA A 42 8.30 -22.21 -21.79
CA ALA A 42 8.88 -23.47 -22.27
C ALA A 42 7.96 -24.16 -23.31
N LEU A 43 6.66 -24.24 -23.04
CA LEU A 43 5.67 -24.80 -23.98
C LEU A 43 5.58 -23.99 -25.28
N GLU A 44 5.53 -22.67 -25.21
CA GLU A 44 5.52 -21.80 -26.39
C GLU A 44 6.82 -21.89 -27.20
N VAL A 45 7.97 -22.11 -26.56
CA VAL A 45 9.23 -22.36 -27.25
C VAL A 45 9.19 -23.73 -27.94
N LEU A 46 8.78 -24.78 -27.24
CA LEU A 46 8.71 -26.14 -27.78
C LEU A 46 7.71 -26.24 -28.95
N ALA A 47 6.54 -25.60 -28.83
CA ALA A 47 5.51 -25.59 -29.87
C ALA A 47 5.95 -24.87 -31.15
N ALA A 48 6.88 -23.92 -31.04
CA ALA A 48 7.42 -23.17 -32.17
C ALA A 48 8.62 -23.86 -32.86
N GLN A 49 9.05 -25.04 -32.41
CA GLN A 49 10.15 -25.77 -33.02
C GLN A 49 9.63 -26.69 -34.14
N ASP A 50 9.88 -26.32 -35.40
CA ASP A 50 9.44 -27.13 -36.57
C ASP A 50 10.28 -28.42 -36.77
N GLN A 51 11.45 -28.51 -36.14
CA GLN A 51 12.43 -29.57 -36.43
C GLN A 51 12.24 -30.85 -35.60
N VAL A 52 11.39 -30.86 -34.57
CA VAL A 52 11.19 -32.02 -33.68
C VAL A 52 9.70 -32.32 -33.55
N SER A 53 9.27 -33.52 -33.94
CA SER A 53 7.90 -33.98 -33.69
C SER A 53 7.72 -34.24 -32.20
N VAL A 54 7.19 -33.25 -31.47
CA VAL A 54 6.92 -33.32 -30.03
C VAL A 54 5.42 -33.28 -29.79
N ALA A 55 4.92 -34.20 -28.96
CA ALA A 55 3.60 -34.12 -28.37
C ALA A 55 3.71 -33.44 -27.00
N LEU A 56 3.11 -32.25 -26.88
CA LEU A 56 3.13 -31.47 -25.65
C LEU A 56 1.91 -31.80 -24.79
N VAL A 57 2.14 -32.17 -23.53
CA VAL A 57 1.10 -32.48 -22.55
C VAL A 57 1.18 -31.49 -21.40
N ALA A 58 0.11 -30.73 -21.18
CA ALA A 58 -0.09 -29.83 -20.07
C ALA A 58 -0.88 -30.55 -18.96
N ALA A 59 -0.22 -30.87 -17.84
CA ALA A 59 -0.83 -31.47 -16.67
C ALA A 59 -1.39 -30.38 -15.74
N VAL A 60 -2.70 -30.36 -15.53
CA VAL A 60 -3.40 -29.29 -14.80
C VAL A 60 -4.44 -29.84 -13.83
N GLU A 61 -4.71 -29.10 -12.76
CA GLU A 61 -5.77 -29.45 -11.79
C GLU A 61 -7.18 -29.22 -12.36
N SER A 62 -7.37 -28.08 -13.05
CA SER A 62 -8.63 -27.72 -13.68
C SER A 62 -8.45 -27.40 -15.17
N PRO A 63 -8.96 -28.26 -16.09
CA PRO A 63 -8.88 -27.99 -17.52
C PRO A 63 -9.77 -26.81 -17.94
N LYS A 64 -10.73 -26.40 -17.11
CA LYS A 64 -11.67 -25.29 -17.41
C LYS A 64 -11.09 -23.90 -17.13
N ASP A 65 -9.91 -23.79 -16.52
CA ASP A 65 -9.28 -22.50 -16.26
C ASP A 65 -9.02 -21.73 -17.59
N SER A 66 -9.47 -20.47 -17.65
CA SER A 66 -9.30 -19.59 -18.82
C SER A 66 -7.83 -19.42 -19.25
N ARG A 67 -6.88 -19.49 -18.31
CA ARG A 67 -5.43 -19.43 -18.59
C ARG A 67 -4.96 -20.68 -19.34
N VAL A 68 -5.45 -21.84 -18.94
CA VAL A 68 -5.15 -23.14 -19.57
C VAL A 68 -5.75 -23.21 -20.97
N GLN A 69 -6.98 -22.73 -21.16
CA GLN A 69 -7.62 -22.69 -22.48
C GLN A 69 -6.88 -21.75 -23.46
N ARG A 70 -6.42 -20.60 -22.98
CA ARG A 70 -5.57 -19.69 -23.77
C ARG A 70 -4.24 -20.35 -24.14
N LEU A 71 -3.61 -21.06 -23.20
CA LEU A 71 -2.37 -21.81 -23.45
C LEU A 71 -2.57 -22.90 -24.50
N LYS A 72 -3.63 -23.71 -24.37
CA LYS A 72 -3.99 -24.75 -25.34
C LYS A 72 -4.13 -24.17 -26.74
N SER A 73 -4.83 -23.05 -26.86
CA SER A 73 -5.04 -22.37 -28.14
C SER A 73 -3.72 -21.84 -28.75
N ALA A 74 -2.79 -21.38 -27.91
CA ALA A 74 -1.52 -20.80 -28.36
C ALA A 74 -0.45 -21.85 -28.71
N THR A 75 -0.50 -23.04 -28.11
CA THR A 75 0.57 -24.06 -28.21
C THR A 75 0.11 -25.38 -28.83
N ASN A 76 -1.20 -25.55 -29.04
CA ASN A 76 -1.83 -26.79 -29.48
C ASN A 76 -1.45 -28.01 -28.61
N CYS A 77 -1.23 -27.81 -27.30
CA CYS A 77 -0.90 -28.88 -26.37
C CYS A 77 -2.13 -29.72 -25.99
N PHE A 78 -1.90 -30.96 -25.57
CA PHE A 78 -2.90 -31.82 -24.94
C PHE A 78 -3.05 -31.42 -23.48
N VAL A 79 -4.27 -31.14 -23.04
CA VAL A 79 -4.55 -30.79 -21.64
C VAL A 79 -5.06 -32.03 -20.93
N VAL A 80 -4.38 -32.43 -19.85
CA VAL A 80 -4.73 -33.61 -19.06
C VAL A 80 -5.00 -33.17 -17.63
N GLN A 81 -6.17 -33.55 -17.11
CA GLN A 81 -6.52 -33.30 -15.72
C GLN A 81 -5.73 -34.24 -14.80
N CYS A 82 -5.16 -33.69 -13.74
CA CYS A 82 -4.37 -34.42 -12.76
C CYS A 82 -4.72 -33.94 -11.35
N ASP A 83 -4.67 -34.85 -10.38
CA ASP A 83 -4.92 -34.52 -8.99
C ASP A 83 -3.60 -34.21 -8.30
N PHE A 84 -3.46 -32.98 -7.81
CA PHE A 84 -2.24 -32.50 -7.17
C PHE A 84 -2.26 -32.73 -5.65
N ALA A 85 -3.39 -33.16 -5.08
CA ALA A 85 -3.55 -33.39 -3.65
C ALA A 85 -2.89 -34.70 -3.18
N GLN A 86 -2.84 -34.90 -1.87
CA GLN A 86 -2.43 -36.17 -1.27
C GLN A 86 -3.49 -37.23 -1.58
N GLY A 87 -3.07 -38.42 -2.03
CA GLY A 87 -3.98 -39.44 -2.58
C GLY A 87 -4.12 -39.39 -4.10
N GLY A 88 -3.56 -38.36 -4.75
CA GLY A 88 -3.53 -38.19 -6.21
C GLY A 88 -2.36 -38.86 -6.93
N GLU A 89 -1.56 -39.67 -6.25
CA GLU A 89 -0.29 -40.23 -6.78
C GLU A 89 -0.49 -41.07 -8.04
N ASP A 90 -1.55 -41.88 -8.11
CA ASP A 90 -1.90 -42.65 -9.30
C ASP A 90 -2.32 -41.76 -10.47
N SER A 91 -2.90 -40.59 -10.17
CA SER A 91 -3.19 -39.56 -11.18
C SER A 91 -1.90 -39.03 -11.79
N LEU A 92 -0.91 -38.70 -10.95
CA LEU A 92 0.40 -38.21 -11.40
C LEU A 92 1.13 -39.26 -12.25
N ARG A 93 1.16 -40.52 -11.79
CA ARG A 93 1.77 -41.65 -12.52
C ARG A 93 1.15 -41.85 -13.90
N ARG A 94 -0.20 -41.84 -14.00
CA ARG A 94 -0.91 -41.96 -15.28
C ARG A 94 -0.51 -40.92 -16.30
N VAL A 95 -0.27 -39.68 -15.87
CA VAL A 95 0.12 -38.59 -16.77
C VAL A 95 1.54 -38.76 -17.30
N VAL A 96 2.47 -39.29 -16.48
CA VAL A 96 3.89 -39.42 -16.86
C VAL A 96 4.29 -40.79 -17.43
N ARG A 97 3.40 -41.80 -17.40
CA ARG A 97 3.65 -43.19 -17.83
C ARG A 97 4.36 -43.35 -19.18
N ASN A 98 4.06 -42.49 -20.15
CA ASN A 98 4.65 -42.52 -21.49
C ASN A 98 5.47 -41.26 -21.80
N ALA A 99 5.87 -40.50 -20.78
CA ALA A 99 6.63 -39.27 -20.98
C ALA A 99 8.11 -39.58 -21.27
N ASP A 100 8.63 -39.05 -22.37
CA ASP A 100 10.07 -39.04 -22.63
C ASP A 100 10.78 -38.01 -21.75
N ALA A 101 10.13 -36.88 -21.49
CA ALA A 101 10.64 -35.83 -20.64
C ALA A 101 9.54 -35.16 -19.80
N VAL A 102 9.90 -34.73 -18.59
CA VAL A 102 9.03 -34.00 -17.67
C VAL A 102 9.69 -32.68 -17.29
N LEU A 103 8.94 -31.58 -17.39
CA LEU A 103 9.31 -30.28 -16.79
C LEU A 103 8.58 -30.11 -15.47
N LEU A 104 9.35 -29.79 -14.43
CA LEU A 104 8.87 -29.42 -13.11
C LEU A 104 9.39 -28.03 -12.74
N VAL A 105 8.47 -27.08 -12.58
CA VAL A 105 8.72 -25.80 -11.90
C VAL A 105 8.19 -25.92 -10.47
N PRO A 106 9.08 -25.97 -9.46
CA PRO A 106 8.64 -26.08 -8.07
C PRO A 106 7.79 -24.89 -7.65
N ALA A 107 6.62 -25.16 -7.07
CA ALA A 107 5.86 -24.14 -6.36
C ALA A 107 6.48 -23.93 -4.97
N LEU A 108 6.81 -22.68 -4.67
CA LEU A 108 7.60 -22.27 -3.50
C LEU A 108 6.74 -22.04 -2.25
N SER A 109 5.81 -22.96 -2.01
CA SER A 109 5.00 -23.08 -0.79
C SER A 109 5.21 -24.47 -0.19
N GLU A 110 4.87 -24.65 1.08
CA GLU A 110 4.95 -25.96 1.75
C GLU A 110 4.17 -27.04 0.97
N SER A 111 2.94 -26.71 0.53
CA SER A 111 2.13 -27.57 -0.34
C SER A 111 2.77 -27.82 -1.71
N GLY A 112 3.43 -26.81 -2.28
CA GLY A 112 4.12 -26.87 -3.57
C GLY A 112 5.39 -27.73 -3.55
N VAL A 113 6.14 -27.71 -2.46
CA VAL A 113 7.31 -28.61 -2.25
C VAL A 113 6.85 -30.05 -2.14
N ARG A 114 5.78 -30.33 -1.37
CA ARG A 114 5.19 -31.68 -1.28
C ARG A 114 4.70 -32.17 -2.64
N PHE A 115 4.01 -31.31 -3.41
CA PHE A 115 3.59 -31.61 -4.77
C PHE A 115 4.79 -31.94 -5.68
N SER A 116 5.84 -31.14 -5.62
CA SER A 116 7.06 -31.33 -6.42
C SER A 116 7.72 -32.69 -6.14
N ARG A 117 7.77 -33.11 -4.86
CA ARG A 117 8.27 -34.44 -4.48
C ARG A 117 7.43 -35.57 -5.09
N ARG A 118 6.09 -35.48 -5.03
CA ARG A 118 5.20 -36.47 -5.65
C ARG A 118 5.38 -36.58 -7.16
N VAL A 119 5.62 -35.46 -7.85
CA VAL A 119 5.93 -35.47 -9.30
C VAL A 119 7.25 -36.21 -9.57
N ILE A 120 8.28 -35.96 -8.75
CA ILE A 120 9.56 -36.67 -8.84
C ILE A 120 9.36 -38.16 -8.61
N ASP A 121 8.59 -38.55 -7.59
CA ASP A 121 8.28 -39.95 -7.28
C ASP A 121 7.57 -40.65 -8.45
N ALA A 122 6.61 -39.97 -9.07
CA ALA A 122 5.91 -40.49 -10.25
C ALA A 122 6.84 -40.64 -11.46
N ALA A 123 7.71 -39.65 -11.72
CA ALA A 123 8.68 -39.70 -12.81
C ALA A 123 9.72 -40.81 -12.60
N ALA A 124 10.14 -41.06 -11.35
CA ALA A 124 11.03 -42.15 -10.99
C ALA A 124 10.36 -43.51 -11.18
N ALA A 125 9.13 -43.68 -10.68
CA ALA A 125 8.36 -44.91 -10.77
C ALA A 125 8.07 -45.35 -12.21
N GLU A 126 7.71 -44.39 -13.08
CA GLU A 126 7.42 -44.63 -14.50
C GLU A 126 8.69 -44.57 -15.38
N GLN A 127 9.88 -44.52 -14.79
CA GLN A 127 11.18 -44.56 -15.48
C GLN A 127 11.34 -43.49 -16.58
N VAL A 128 10.85 -42.27 -16.32
CA VAL A 128 10.97 -41.14 -17.26
C VAL A 128 12.45 -40.88 -17.59
N SER A 129 12.75 -40.73 -18.89
CA SER A 129 14.13 -40.59 -19.40
C SER A 129 14.79 -39.26 -19.04
N ARG A 130 13.99 -38.20 -18.84
CA ARG A 130 14.48 -36.87 -18.47
C ARG A 130 13.53 -36.13 -17.56
N LEU A 131 14.02 -35.74 -16.39
CA LEU A 131 13.38 -34.75 -15.53
C LEU A 131 14.17 -33.44 -15.61
N VAL A 132 13.52 -32.34 -15.95
CA VAL A 132 14.09 -30.99 -15.89
C VAL A 132 13.42 -30.25 -14.74
N VAL A 133 14.22 -29.79 -13.79
CA VAL A 133 13.76 -29.04 -12.63
C VAL A 133 14.28 -27.62 -12.73
N ILE A 134 13.37 -26.64 -12.73
CA ILE A 134 13.77 -25.24 -12.60
C ILE A 134 14.12 -24.99 -11.12
N SER A 135 15.31 -24.48 -10.87
CA SER A 135 15.86 -24.24 -9.54
C SER A 135 16.38 -22.81 -9.42
N SER A 136 16.77 -22.39 -8.21
CA SER A 136 17.40 -21.09 -7.97
C SER A 136 18.92 -21.21 -7.84
N ILE A 137 19.63 -20.17 -8.24
CA ILE A 137 21.07 -20.04 -7.95
C ILE A 137 21.36 -20.07 -6.44
N LEU A 138 20.41 -19.59 -5.63
CA LEU A 138 20.49 -19.62 -4.17
C LEU A 138 20.36 -21.03 -3.60
N ALA A 139 19.93 -22.03 -4.38
CA ALA A 139 19.92 -23.44 -3.95
C ALA A 139 21.34 -24.05 -3.88
N SER A 140 22.40 -23.25 -4.07
CA SER A 140 23.79 -23.69 -3.96
C SER A 140 24.20 -23.87 -2.50
N PRO A 141 24.66 -25.07 -2.07
CA PRO A 141 25.08 -25.33 -0.69
C PRO A 141 26.08 -24.31 -0.13
N GLU A 142 26.99 -23.82 -0.98
CA GLU A 142 28.00 -22.80 -0.66
C GLU A 142 27.39 -21.42 -0.33
N LEU A 143 26.28 -21.07 -0.97
CA LEU A 143 25.59 -19.78 -0.78
C LEU A 143 24.65 -19.84 0.43
N LEU A 144 24.06 -20.99 0.67
CA LEU A 144 23.10 -21.23 1.76
C LEU A 144 23.73 -21.29 3.14
N GLY A 145 24.95 -21.80 3.23
CA GLY A 145 25.70 -21.80 4.48
C GLY A 145 25.89 -20.38 5.04
N ARG A 146 26.04 -19.38 4.16
CA ARG A 146 26.22 -17.96 4.54
C ARG A 146 24.91 -17.30 4.96
N CYS A 147 23.83 -17.45 4.17
CA CYS A 147 22.53 -16.83 4.50
C CYS A 147 21.89 -17.37 5.80
N ARG A 148 22.16 -18.63 6.18
CA ARG A 148 21.62 -19.23 7.42
C ARG A 148 22.33 -18.76 8.69
N GLN A 149 23.57 -18.27 8.58
CA GLN A 149 24.39 -17.93 9.74
C GLN A 149 23.98 -16.59 10.38
N GLU A 150 23.29 -15.73 9.62
CA GLU A 150 22.87 -14.39 10.08
C GLU A 150 21.40 -14.33 10.51
N HIS A 151 20.49 -15.09 9.88
CA HIS A 151 19.11 -15.22 10.37
C HIS A 151 18.99 -15.85 11.77
N ALA A 152 20.06 -16.50 12.25
CA ALA A 152 20.16 -16.97 13.63
C ALA A 152 20.46 -15.84 14.63
N ASN A 153 21.06 -14.73 14.20
CA ASN A 153 21.50 -13.62 15.06
C ASN A 153 20.45 -12.50 15.23
N GLU A 154 19.43 -12.43 14.37
CA GLU A 154 18.38 -11.39 14.43
C GLU A 154 17.06 -11.84 15.06
N ARG A 155 16.94 -13.09 15.54
CA ARG A 155 15.75 -13.53 16.28
C ARG A 155 15.81 -13.07 17.73
N PRO A 156 14.83 -12.30 18.24
CA PRO A 156 14.71 -12.02 19.66
C PRO A 156 14.51 -13.33 20.44
N ALA A 157 15.17 -13.46 21.59
CA ALA A 157 15.12 -14.66 22.42
C ALA A 157 13.73 -14.98 23.04
N THR A 158 12.71 -14.16 22.80
CA THR A 158 11.40 -14.23 23.46
C THR A 158 10.36 -15.11 22.77
N GLU A 159 10.61 -15.65 21.58
CA GLU A 159 9.69 -16.63 20.94
C GLU A 159 10.10 -18.09 21.20
N ALA A 160 11.05 -18.33 22.10
CA ALA A 160 11.54 -19.66 22.45
C ALA A 160 10.77 -20.28 23.63
N VAL A 161 9.44 -20.23 23.64
CA VAL A 161 8.64 -21.08 24.54
C VAL A 161 7.39 -21.55 23.82
N GLY A 162 7.40 -22.80 23.33
CA GLY A 162 6.16 -23.48 22.95
C GLY A 162 6.18 -24.39 21.72
N SER A 163 7.32 -24.62 21.06
CA SER A 163 7.38 -25.68 20.03
C SER A 163 8.70 -26.43 20.09
N THR A 164 8.60 -27.75 20.16
CA THR A 164 9.74 -28.68 20.26
C THR A 164 10.65 -28.56 19.02
N PRO A 165 11.98 -28.54 19.20
CA PRO A 165 12.95 -28.42 18.12
C PRO A 165 13.16 -29.77 17.42
N THR A 166 12.11 -30.28 16.77
CA THR A 166 12.20 -31.44 15.89
C THR A 166 11.74 -31.05 14.49
N HIS A 167 12.71 -30.78 13.61
CA HIS A 167 12.70 -31.13 12.18
C HIS A 167 11.86 -30.37 11.13
N VAL A 168 11.11 -29.30 11.45
CA VAL A 168 10.04 -28.81 10.53
C VAL A 168 10.35 -27.55 9.69
N ALA A 169 11.42 -26.77 9.92
CA ALA A 169 11.67 -25.52 9.14
C ALA A 169 13.00 -25.49 8.34
N ALA A 170 13.80 -26.56 8.36
CA ALA A 170 15.20 -26.54 7.90
C ALA A 170 15.44 -26.95 6.43
N LEU A 171 14.41 -27.36 5.68
CA LEU A 171 14.52 -27.79 4.27
C LEU A 171 13.21 -27.51 3.50
N GLU A 172 12.86 -26.24 3.33
CA GLU A 172 11.77 -25.82 2.43
C GLU A 172 12.32 -24.98 1.27
N GLY A 173 11.81 -25.21 0.06
CA GLY A 173 12.21 -24.49 -1.16
C GLY A 173 12.99 -25.34 -2.18
N TYR A 174 13.73 -24.68 -3.07
CA TYR A 174 14.41 -25.33 -4.20
C TYR A 174 15.40 -26.42 -3.77
N GLU A 175 16.15 -26.23 -2.68
CA GLU A 175 17.09 -27.23 -2.16
C GLU A 175 16.44 -28.56 -1.80
N ALA A 176 15.29 -28.49 -1.15
CA ALA A 176 14.57 -29.66 -0.68
C ALA A 176 14.07 -30.50 -1.86
N VAL A 177 13.71 -29.84 -2.96
CA VAL A 177 13.32 -30.48 -4.22
C VAL A 177 14.55 -31.04 -4.93
N GLU A 178 15.66 -30.30 -5.01
CA GLU A 178 16.91 -30.80 -5.60
C GLU A 178 17.45 -32.03 -4.87
N ALA A 179 17.48 -32.00 -3.54
CA ALA A 179 17.96 -33.11 -2.72
C ALA A 179 17.11 -34.36 -2.94
N HIS A 180 15.78 -34.22 -2.96
CA HIS A 180 14.86 -35.32 -3.23
C HIS A 180 15.05 -35.91 -4.63
N ALA A 181 15.14 -35.06 -5.66
CA ALA A 181 15.38 -35.49 -7.03
C ALA A 181 16.74 -36.20 -7.19
N ARG A 182 17.80 -35.68 -6.57
CA ARG A 182 19.14 -36.28 -6.62
C ARG A 182 19.20 -37.66 -5.96
N ASN A 183 18.47 -37.85 -4.86
CA ASN A 183 18.42 -39.12 -4.14
C ASN A 183 17.67 -40.20 -4.93
N LEU A 184 16.57 -39.85 -5.60
CA LEU A 184 15.74 -40.80 -6.34
C LEU A 184 16.18 -41.05 -7.78
N LEU A 185 16.85 -40.08 -8.41
CA LEU A 185 17.31 -40.14 -9.80
C LEU A 185 18.83 -39.90 -9.86
N PRO A 186 19.66 -40.81 -9.32
CA PRO A 186 21.12 -40.61 -9.23
C PRO A 186 21.84 -40.76 -10.59
N GLU A 187 21.17 -41.33 -11.60
CA GLU A 187 21.74 -41.54 -12.93
C GLU A 187 22.11 -40.22 -13.61
N GLN A 188 23.37 -40.13 -14.07
CA GLN A 188 23.89 -38.89 -14.66
C GLN A 188 23.08 -38.46 -15.88
N GLY A 189 22.63 -37.21 -15.86
CA GLY A 189 21.82 -36.61 -16.90
C GLY A 189 20.33 -36.89 -16.78
N ARG A 190 19.87 -37.98 -16.12
CA ARG A 190 18.44 -38.32 -16.02
C ARG A 190 17.63 -37.20 -15.35
N CYS A 191 18.23 -36.53 -14.37
CA CYS A 191 17.73 -35.26 -13.84
C CYS A 191 18.67 -34.12 -14.26
N VAL A 192 18.10 -32.97 -14.63
CA VAL A 192 18.84 -31.73 -14.94
C VAL A 192 18.23 -30.56 -14.16
N PHE A 193 19.06 -29.88 -13.38
CA PHE A 193 18.69 -28.68 -12.64
C PHE A 193 19.09 -27.44 -13.43
N LEU A 194 18.12 -26.58 -13.77
CA LEU A 194 18.37 -25.27 -14.36
C LEU A 194 18.29 -24.23 -13.24
N ARG A 195 19.44 -23.86 -12.67
CA ARG A 195 19.53 -22.86 -11.59
C ARG A 195 19.51 -21.46 -12.19
N ILE A 196 18.46 -20.70 -11.92
CA ILE A 196 18.25 -19.36 -12.47
C ILE A 196 18.57 -18.26 -11.44
N PRO A 197 19.08 -17.09 -11.88
CA PRO A 197 19.13 -15.88 -11.05
C PRO A 197 17.73 -15.22 -10.95
N LEU A 198 17.66 -13.98 -10.48
CA LEU A 198 16.40 -13.24 -10.39
C LEU A 198 15.73 -13.12 -11.76
N LEU A 199 14.41 -13.26 -11.84
CA LEU A 199 13.69 -13.04 -13.10
C LEU A 199 13.56 -11.55 -13.39
N MET A 200 13.77 -11.13 -14.64
CA MET A 200 13.49 -9.75 -15.07
C MET A 200 12.00 -9.41 -14.86
N GLU A 201 11.14 -10.41 -15.02
CA GLU A 201 9.69 -10.32 -14.80
C GLU A 201 9.31 -10.03 -13.34
N THR A 202 10.22 -10.15 -12.36
CA THR A 202 9.96 -9.75 -10.96
C THR A 202 9.59 -8.27 -10.86
N LEU A 203 10.01 -7.42 -11.79
CA LEU A 203 9.59 -6.01 -11.85
C LEU A 203 8.06 -5.84 -11.96
N LEU A 204 7.34 -6.86 -12.43
CA LEU A 204 5.87 -6.85 -12.52
C LEU A 204 5.17 -6.78 -11.16
N TYR A 205 5.83 -7.17 -10.05
CA TYR A 205 5.31 -6.92 -8.71
C TYR A 205 5.19 -5.42 -8.41
N CYS A 206 5.94 -4.58 -9.12
CA CYS A 206 5.90 -3.13 -9.03
C CYS A 206 5.13 -2.50 -10.20
N ARG A 207 4.36 -3.26 -10.97
CA ARG A 207 3.62 -2.72 -12.13
C ARG A 207 2.71 -1.56 -11.75
N ASP A 208 1.91 -1.73 -10.70
CA ASP A 208 0.96 -0.69 -10.30
C ASP A 208 1.67 0.52 -9.69
N GLU A 209 2.77 0.32 -8.95
CA GLU A 209 3.64 1.41 -8.47
C GLU A 209 4.21 2.22 -9.65
N LEU A 210 4.67 1.54 -10.71
CA LEU A 210 5.21 2.18 -11.91
C LEU A 210 4.15 2.93 -12.72
N LEU A 211 2.91 2.43 -12.73
CA LEU A 211 1.80 3.05 -13.45
C LEU A 211 1.28 4.29 -12.73
N PHE A 212 1.06 4.18 -11.42
CA PHE A 212 0.32 5.18 -10.65
C PHE A 212 1.20 6.09 -9.81
N ALA A 213 2.30 5.58 -9.25
CA ALA A 213 3.21 6.35 -8.38
C ALA A 213 4.55 6.71 -9.04
N ASN A 214 4.79 6.30 -10.30
CA ASN A 214 6.05 6.54 -11.02
C ASN A 214 7.29 6.09 -10.24
N ARG A 215 7.15 5.00 -9.48
CA ARG A 215 8.24 4.42 -8.71
C ARG A 215 8.20 2.91 -8.75
N PHE A 216 9.29 2.28 -8.34
CA PHE A 216 9.28 0.86 -7.97
C PHE A 216 10.07 0.67 -6.68
N ILE A 217 9.67 -0.36 -5.92
CA ILE A 217 10.26 -0.71 -4.63
C ILE A 217 11.21 -1.91 -4.77
N GLY A 218 12.22 -1.98 -3.90
CA GLY A 218 13.13 -3.11 -3.76
C GLY A 218 13.93 -3.04 -2.47
N CYS A 219 14.75 -4.05 -2.20
CA CYS A 219 15.61 -4.11 -1.01
C CYS A 219 17.09 -3.83 -1.30
N PHE A 220 17.51 -3.89 -2.57
CA PHE A 220 18.91 -3.68 -2.99
C PHE A 220 19.34 -2.21 -2.85
N GLN A 221 20.64 -1.97 -2.63
CA GLN A 221 21.22 -0.63 -2.81
C GLN A 221 21.04 -0.15 -4.26
N PRO A 222 20.90 1.16 -4.50
CA PRO A 222 20.64 1.72 -5.83
C PRO A 222 21.65 1.31 -6.92
N ASP A 223 22.91 1.08 -6.54
CA ASP A 223 24.00 0.71 -7.44
C ASP A 223 24.36 -0.80 -7.40
N THR A 224 23.68 -1.60 -6.57
CA THR A 224 23.92 -3.06 -6.52
C THR A 224 23.51 -3.71 -7.83
N HIS A 225 24.47 -4.29 -8.54
CA HIS A 225 24.21 -5.04 -9.77
C HIS A 225 23.60 -6.40 -9.47
N VAL A 226 22.31 -6.55 -9.76
CA VAL A 226 21.55 -7.79 -9.51
C VAL A 226 21.55 -8.67 -10.76
N PRO A 227 22.11 -9.89 -10.71
CA PRO A 227 22.03 -10.85 -11.82
C PRO A 227 20.59 -11.21 -12.12
N CYS A 228 20.20 -11.17 -13.38
CA CYS A 228 18.85 -11.52 -13.80
C CYS A 228 18.76 -12.20 -15.17
N ILE A 229 17.65 -12.90 -15.38
CA ILE A 229 17.36 -13.63 -16.62
C ILE A 229 15.90 -13.41 -17.02
N SER A 230 15.63 -13.36 -18.32
CA SER A 230 14.24 -13.30 -18.80
C SER A 230 13.58 -14.67 -18.72
N VAL A 231 12.29 -14.71 -18.37
CA VAL A 231 11.48 -15.94 -18.39
C VAL A 231 11.57 -16.66 -19.75
N ARG A 232 11.64 -15.91 -20.85
CA ARG A 232 11.74 -16.49 -22.20
C ARG A 232 13.06 -17.24 -22.41
N ASP A 233 14.16 -16.72 -21.88
CA ASP A 233 15.47 -17.39 -21.95
C ASP A 233 15.48 -18.67 -21.11
N VAL A 234 14.87 -18.66 -19.91
CA VAL A 234 14.66 -19.88 -19.13
C VAL A 234 13.87 -20.91 -19.94
N GLY A 235 12.83 -20.47 -20.66
CA GLY A 235 12.06 -21.31 -21.59
C GLY A 235 12.91 -21.92 -22.71
N TYR A 236 13.87 -21.17 -23.30
CA TYR A 236 14.80 -21.70 -24.29
C TYR A 236 15.72 -22.78 -23.72
N ALA A 237 16.28 -22.56 -22.53
CA ALA A 237 17.14 -23.54 -21.87
C ALA A 237 16.38 -24.81 -21.51
N ALA A 238 15.18 -24.68 -20.94
CA ALA A 238 14.32 -25.83 -20.62
C ALA A 238 13.93 -26.61 -21.88
N ALA A 239 13.49 -25.93 -22.93
CA ALA A 239 13.08 -26.57 -24.18
C ALA A 239 14.21 -27.38 -24.83
N GLU A 240 15.46 -26.90 -24.81
CA GLU A 240 16.61 -27.62 -25.37
C GLU A 240 16.85 -28.97 -24.66
N VAL A 241 16.78 -28.97 -23.32
CA VAL A 241 16.98 -30.19 -22.52
C VAL A 241 15.82 -31.16 -22.69
N LEU A 242 14.58 -30.64 -22.64
CA LEU A 242 13.34 -31.43 -22.77
C LEU A 242 13.21 -32.06 -24.16
N ALA A 243 13.55 -31.32 -25.21
CA ALA A 243 13.44 -31.80 -26.59
C ALA A 243 14.41 -32.95 -26.88
N ASN A 244 15.51 -33.08 -26.12
CA ASN A 244 16.59 -34.04 -26.38
C ASN A 244 16.89 -34.98 -25.19
N PRO A 245 15.91 -35.78 -24.72
CA PRO A 245 15.99 -36.53 -23.46
C PRO A 245 17.07 -37.62 -23.43
N LYS A 246 17.57 -38.06 -24.59
CA LYS A 246 18.64 -39.08 -24.69
C LYS A 246 20.05 -38.49 -24.74
N ARG A 247 20.18 -37.16 -24.85
CA ARG A 247 21.50 -36.49 -24.87
C ARG A 247 22.11 -36.49 -23.46
N LYS A 248 23.43 -36.58 -23.39
CA LYS A 248 24.17 -36.41 -22.14
C LYS A 248 24.18 -34.94 -21.76
N TYR A 249 23.72 -34.66 -20.55
CA TYR A 249 23.71 -33.33 -19.95
C TYR A 249 24.37 -33.40 -18.58
N GLU A 250 25.00 -32.30 -18.16
CA GLU A 250 25.40 -32.12 -16.78
C GLU A 250 24.17 -32.08 -15.85
N LEU A 251 24.41 -32.41 -14.58
CA LEU A 251 23.36 -32.45 -13.57
C LEU A 251 22.84 -31.04 -13.26
N VAL A 252 23.69 -30.02 -13.29
CA VAL A 252 23.36 -28.64 -12.90
C VAL A 252 23.88 -27.69 -13.96
N TYR A 253 23.01 -26.82 -14.48
CA TYR A 253 23.40 -25.66 -15.27
C TYR A 253 23.01 -24.39 -14.52
N ARG A 254 23.97 -23.48 -14.35
CA ARG A 254 23.75 -22.17 -13.74
C ARG A 254 23.49 -21.18 -14.88
N LEU A 255 22.27 -20.70 -15.00
CA LEU A 255 21.87 -19.76 -16.06
C LEU A 255 22.20 -18.29 -15.68
N THR A 256 23.36 -18.08 -15.07
CA THR A 256 23.94 -16.74 -14.80
C THR A 256 24.70 -16.26 -16.04
N GLY A 257 25.28 -15.07 -16.03
CA GLY A 257 26.12 -14.69 -17.17
C GLY A 257 26.81 -13.34 -17.02
N GLY A 258 27.46 -13.15 -15.88
CA GLY A 258 28.33 -12.03 -15.62
C GLY A 258 27.64 -10.68 -15.77
N ILE A 259 28.44 -9.65 -15.95
CA ILE A 259 27.99 -8.28 -15.78
C ILE A 259 26.98 -7.80 -16.82
N THR A 260 27.03 -8.34 -18.04
CA THR A 260 26.11 -7.96 -19.13
C THR A 260 24.68 -8.45 -18.91
N ALA A 261 24.44 -9.27 -17.87
CA ALA A 261 23.11 -9.61 -17.41
C ALA A 261 22.93 -9.50 -15.90
N SER A 262 23.62 -8.54 -15.32
CA SER A 262 23.11 -7.88 -14.14
C SER A 262 22.57 -6.51 -14.53
N CYS A 263 21.75 -5.94 -13.66
CA CYS A 263 21.41 -4.53 -13.71
C CYS A 263 21.24 -3.98 -12.30
N SER A 264 21.63 -2.73 -12.09
CA SER A 264 21.33 -2.02 -10.84
C SER A 264 19.93 -1.39 -10.85
N PRO A 265 19.33 -1.14 -9.67
CA PRO A 265 18.11 -0.33 -9.60
C PRO A 265 18.23 1.02 -10.32
N ASN A 266 19.37 1.70 -10.24
CA ASN A 266 19.62 2.96 -10.94
C ASN A 266 19.62 2.80 -12.47
N GLU A 267 20.18 1.70 -13.00
CA GLU A 267 20.09 1.40 -14.44
C GLU A 267 18.66 1.11 -14.88
N ILE A 268 17.87 0.43 -14.04
CA ILE A 268 16.43 0.20 -14.29
C ILE A 268 15.68 1.54 -14.31
N VAL A 269 15.94 2.43 -13.33
CA VAL A 269 15.39 3.79 -13.28
C VAL A 269 15.71 4.55 -14.57
N HIS A 270 16.97 4.58 -14.97
CA HIS A 270 17.41 5.28 -16.17
C HIS A 270 16.71 4.73 -17.42
N SER A 271 16.71 3.41 -17.59
CA SER A 271 16.07 2.76 -18.73
C SER A 271 14.55 2.97 -18.75
N LEU A 272 13.86 2.87 -17.61
CA LEU A 272 12.41 3.09 -17.57
C LEU A 272 12.07 4.56 -17.84
N THR A 273 12.84 5.50 -17.28
CA THR A 273 12.67 6.94 -17.51
C THR A 273 12.81 7.29 -18.99
N GLU A 274 13.85 6.76 -19.65
CA GLU A 274 14.08 6.90 -21.08
C GLU A 274 12.89 6.38 -21.92
N HIS A 275 12.42 5.16 -21.64
CA HIS A 275 11.42 4.50 -22.48
C HIS A 275 9.97 4.93 -22.18
N LEU A 276 9.68 5.38 -20.96
CA LEU A 276 8.34 5.82 -20.55
C LEU A 276 8.15 7.34 -20.70
N GLY A 277 9.22 8.10 -20.90
CA GLY A 277 9.17 9.56 -21.08
C GLY A 277 8.74 10.34 -19.84
N ARG A 278 8.92 9.76 -18.65
CA ARG A 278 8.60 10.36 -17.35
C ARG A 278 9.59 9.91 -16.30
N GLU A 279 9.87 10.74 -15.31
CA GLU A 279 10.79 10.42 -14.23
C GLU A 279 10.28 9.20 -13.44
N ILE A 280 11.12 8.17 -13.31
CA ILE A 280 10.86 6.99 -12.49
C ILE A 280 11.81 6.97 -11.30
N LYS A 281 11.28 6.71 -10.10
CA LYS A 281 12.09 6.64 -8.87
C LYS A 281 12.27 5.21 -8.39
N TYR A 282 13.43 4.93 -7.80
CA TYR A 282 13.64 3.71 -7.03
C TYR A 282 13.51 4.02 -5.54
N ARG A 283 12.73 3.22 -4.82
CA ARG A 283 12.62 3.30 -3.37
C ARG A 283 13.15 2.03 -2.74
N LYS A 284 14.28 2.17 -2.03
CA LYS A 284 14.83 1.11 -1.20
C LYS A 284 14.00 0.98 0.08
N LEU A 285 13.60 -0.24 0.40
CA LEU A 285 12.94 -0.61 1.65
C LEU A 285 13.90 -1.35 2.57
N SER A 286 13.62 -1.32 3.88
CA SER A 286 14.23 -2.26 4.82
C SER A 286 13.82 -3.69 4.47
N ASP A 287 14.57 -4.70 4.93
CA ASP A 287 14.20 -6.10 4.67
C ASP A 287 12.82 -6.44 5.24
N ALA A 288 12.51 -5.95 6.45
CA ALA A 288 11.21 -6.15 7.08
C ALA A 288 10.06 -5.51 6.28
N ASP A 289 10.24 -4.27 5.81
CA ASP A 289 9.22 -3.58 5.03
C ASP A 289 9.08 -4.16 3.62
N PHE A 290 10.17 -4.62 3.02
CA PHE A 290 10.15 -5.33 1.74
C PHE A 290 9.34 -6.62 1.85
N LEU A 291 9.61 -7.46 2.86
CA LEU A 291 8.86 -8.69 3.09
C LEU A 291 7.37 -8.42 3.31
N ARG A 292 7.03 -7.39 4.11
CA ARG A 292 5.63 -6.95 4.31
C ARG A 292 4.98 -6.53 2.99
N ALA A 293 5.64 -5.68 2.22
CA ALA A 293 5.12 -5.20 0.93
C ALA A 293 4.93 -6.34 -0.09
N MET A 294 5.84 -7.31 -0.13
CA MET A 294 5.72 -8.47 -1.03
C MET A 294 4.59 -9.42 -0.61
N LYS A 295 4.36 -9.58 0.69
CA LYS A 295 3.23 -10.33 1.24
C LYS A 295 1.89 -9.69 0.87
N GLU A 296 1.77 -8.36 1.00
CA GLU A 296 0.56 -7.62 0.56
C GLU A 296 0.28 -7.79 -0.94
N LYS A 297 1.33 -7.97 -1.74
CA LYS A 297 1.24 -8.26 -3.18
C LYS A 297 0.96 -9.73 -3.50
N ASN A 298 0.66 -10.56 -2.49
CA ASN A 298 0.44 -12.01 -2.60
C ASN A 298 1.62 -12.75 -3.24
N THR A 299 2.84 -12.30 -2.95
CA THR A 299 4.07 -12.98 -3.39
C THR A 299 4.35 -14.17 -2.46
N PRO A 300 4.79 -15.34 -2.96
CA PRO A 300 5.22 -16.43 -2.10
C PRO A 300 6.38 -15.99 -1.19
N ASP A 301 6.29 -16.27 0.11
CA ASP A 301 7.27 -15.83 1.11
C ASP A 301 8.71 -16.22 0.74
N GLN A 302 8.91 -17.42 0.21
CA GLN A 302 10.22 -17.90 -0.23
C GLN A 302 10.85 -17.06 -1.36
N VAL A 303 10.04 -16.46 -2.24
CA VAL A 303 10.54 -15.56 -3.29
C VAL A 303 11.01 -14.24 -2.69
N ALA A 304 10.23 -13.69 -1.75
CA ALA A 304 10.58 -12.45 -1.06
C ALA A 304 11.83 -12.64 -0.18
N GLN A 305 11.86 -13.70 0.62
CA GLN A 305 13.02 -14.10 1.42
C GLN A 305 14.24 -14.42 0.56
N GLY A 306 14.07 -15.13 -0.57
CA GLY A 306 15.15 -15.38 -1.52
C GLY A 306 15.71 -14.09 -2.12
N THR A 307 14.88 -13.07 -2.34
CA THR A 307 15.34 -11.76 -2.82
C THR A 307 16.17 -11.04 -1.77
N VAL A 308 15.76 -11.08 -0.49
CA VAL A 308 16.54 -10.56 0.65
C VAL A 308 17.85 -11.33 0.81
N GLY A 309 17.82 -12.67 0.76
CA GLY A 309 19.03 -13.49 0.83
C GLY A 309 20.02 -13.20 -0.31
N LEU A 310 19.50 -12.93 -1.52
CA LEU A 310 20.34 -12.47 -2.64
C LEU A 310 20.95 -11.09 -2.38
N ARG A 311 20.21 -10.16 -1.79
CA ARG A 311 20.72 -8.83 -1.40
C ARG A 311 21.90 -8.97 -0.44
N ILE A 312 21.67 -9.64 0.70
CA ILE A 312 22.68 -9.94 1.73
C ILE A 312 23.94 -10.48 1.06
N PHE A 313 23.79 -11.51 0.23
CA PHE A 313 24.91 -12.13 -0.46
C PHE A 313 25.67 -11.21 -1.43
N LEU A 314 24.98 -10.31 -2.14
CA LEU A 314 25.61 -9.38 -3.08
C LEU A 314 26.28 -8.18 -2.38
N GLU A 315 25.79 -7.79 -1.20
CA GLU A 315 26.18 -6.54 -0.54
C GLU A 315 27.15 -6.75 0.63
N GLU A 316 27.23 -7.94 1.22
CA GLU A 316 28.07 -8.20 2.42
C GLU A 316 29.52 -8.63 2.11
N ARG A 317 30.18 -7.94 1.19
CA ARG A 317 31.62 -8.15 0.98
C ARG A 317 32.37 -6.86 0.65
N GLU A 318 32.29 -5.89 1.56
CA GLU A 318 33.25 -4.77 1.65
C GLU A 318 33.87 -4.58 3.05
N ALA A 319 33.41 -5.26 4.11
CA ALA A 319 33.90 -5.00 5.48
C ALA A 319 35.10 -5.86 5.95
N GLY A 320 35.57 -6.84 5.17
CA GLY A 320 36.57 -7.83 5.61
C GLY A 320 37.90 -7.86 4.84
N GLY A 321 38.20 -6.81 4.06
CA GLY A 321 39.32 -6.82 3.10
C GLY A 321 40.62 -6.13 3.54
N GLU A 322 40.68 -5.45 4.69
CA GLU A 322 41.86 -4.62 5.04
C GLU A 322 42.86 -5.26 6.03
N GLU A 323 42.61 -6.45 6.57
CA GLU A 323 43.57 -7.10 7.51
C GLU A 323 44.13 -8.42 6.98
N ALA A 324 44.68 -8.42 5.77
CA ALA A 324 45.63 -9.46 5.35
C ALA A 324 46.42 -9.02 4.11
N ASN A 325 47.38 -8.10 4.27
CA ASN A 325 48.63 -8.08 3.50
C ASN A 325 49.49 -6.87 3.91
N SER A 326 50.09 -6.95 5.09
CA SER A 326 51.39 -6.30 5.30
C SER A 326 52.46 -7.38 5.16
N ASN A 327 53.09 -7.45 3.98
CA ASN A 327 54.55 -7.58 3.80
C ASN A 327 54.92 -8.00 2.36
N HIS A 328 55.79 -7.17 1.75
CA HIS A 328 56.60 -7.37 0.52
C HIS A 328 55.81 -7.45 -0.81
N GLU A 329 56.13 -6.73 -1.88
CA GLU A 329 57.38 -6.09 -2.32
C GLU A 329 57.07 -5.00 -3.38
N LYS A 330 57.84 -3.91 -3.37
CA LYS A 330 57.78 -2.84 -4.38
C LYS A 330 58.37 -3.32 -5.71
N VAL A 331 57.60 -3.30 -6.80
CA VAL A 331 58.12 -3.00 -8.14
C VAL A 331 57.10 -2.18 -8.93
N THR A 332 57.63 -1.14 -9.56
CA THR A 332 57.05 -0.02 -10.32
C THR A 332 56.22 -0.39 -11.56
N SER A 333 55.07 0.26 -11.74
CA SER A 333 54.72 1.00 -12.98
C SER A 333 53.40 1.76 -12.79
N GLN A 334 53.52 3.07 -12.58
CA GLN A 334 52.43 4.03 -12.64
C GLN A 334 52.07 4.28 -14.10
N THR A 335 51.03 3.62 -14.63
CA THR A 335 50.15 4.16 -15.68
C THR A 335 48.92 3.25 -15.79
N GLN A 336 47.70 3.83 -15.84
CA GLN A 336 46.38 3.17 -15.93
C GLN A 336 45.61 2.90 -14.61
N GLN A 337 45.79 3.73 -13.59
CA GLN A 337 45.02 3.63 -12.34
C GLN A 337 43.99 4.76 -12.23
N GLU A 338 43.11 4.90 -13.24
CA GLU A 338 42.01 5.89 -13.17
C GLU A 338 40.70 5.52 -13.92
N GLU A 339 40.56 4.32 -14.52
CA GLU A 339 39.37 4.02 -15.38
C GLU A 339 38.55 2.74 -15.10
N HIS A 340 38.83 1.93 -14.08
CA HIS A 340 37.95 0.77 -13.79
C HIS A 340 37.80 0.53 -12.27
N ARG A 341 36.79 1.14 -11.64
CA ARG A 341 36.14 0.52 -10.48
C ARG A 341 35.50 -0.77 -10.98
N SER A 342 36.23 -1.88 -10.88
CA SER A 342 35.79 -3.18 -11.35
C SER A 342 34.54 -3.61 -10.60
N LEU A 343 33.42 -3.59 -11.30
CA LEU A 343 32.13 -4.14 -10.91
C LEU A 343 32.30 -5.63 -10.52
N HIS A 344 32.41 -5.91 -9.23
CA HIS A 344 32.76 -7.24 -8.74
C HIS A 344 31.51 -8.02 -8.36
N LEU A 345 31.01 -8.87 -9.26
CA LEU A 345 30.02 -9.89 -8.90
C LEU A 345 30.73 -11.03 -8.15
N PRO A 346 30.11 -11.70 -7.16
CA PRO A 346 30.71 -12.89 -6.56
C PRO A 346 30.95 -14.00 -7.59
N GLU A 347 31.94 -14.85 -7.37
CA GLU A 347 32.37 -15.91 -8.31
C GLU A 347 31.23 -16.83 -8.76
N ALA A 348 30.30 -17.14 -7.86
CA ALA A 348 29.10 -17.94 -8.16
C ALA A 348 28.18 -17.32 -9.24
N PHE A 349 28.33 -16.02 -9.52
CA PHE A 349 27.56 -15.24 -10.49
C PHE A 349 28.41 -14.75 -11.67
N HIS A 350 29.70 -15.11 -11.71
CA HIS A 350 30.52 -14.91 -12.89
C HIS A 350 29.88 -15.55 -14.13
N SER A 351 30.27 -15.06 -15.30
CA SER A 351 29.64 -15.52 -16.54
C SER A 351 29.87 -17.01 -16.76
N THR A 352 28.84 -17.81 -16.51
CA THR A 352 28.83 -19.19 -16.99
C THR A 352 28.55 -19.16 -18.48
N SER A 353 29.23 -20.03 -19.22
CA SER A 353 28.93 -20.22 -20.64
C SER A 353 27.71 -21.14 -20.84
N ASP A 354 27.16 -21.72 -19.75
CA ASP A 354 26.07 -22.69 -19.69
C ASP A 354 24.88 -22.35 -20.58
N PHE A 355 24.33 -21.14 -20.49
CA PHE A 355 23.19 -20.74 -21.31
C PHE A 355 23.51 -20.82 -22.81
N ARG A 356 24.66 -20.28 -23.21
CA ARG A 356 25.11 -20.29 -24.61
C ARG A 356 25.54 -21.68 -25.05
N LEU A 357 26.14 -22.47 -24.16
CA LEU A 357 26.54 -23.85 -24.41
C LEU A 357 25.31 -24.73 -24.70
N LEU A 358 24.26 -24.58 -23.90
CA LEU A 358 22.99 -25.27 -24.05
C LEU A 358 22.26 -24.79 -25.31
N THR A 359 21.89 -23.51 -25.37
CA THR A 359 20.92 -23.00 -26.35
C THR A 359 21.52 -22.56 -27.68
N LYS A 360 22.86 -22.42 -27.75
CA LYS A 360 23.59 -21.78 -28.85
C LYS A 360 23.15 -20.33 -29.12
N ARG A 361 22.48 -19.69 -28.17
CA ARG A 361 21.97 -18.31 -28.26
C ARG A 361 22.69 -17.40 -27.28
N ASN A 362 22.67 -16.11 -27.58
CA ASN A 362 22.99 -15.08 -26.60
C ASN A 362 21.75 -14.82 -25.74
N ARG A 363 21.96 -14.66 -24.44
CA ARG A 363 20.89 -14.29 -23.50
C ARG A 363 20.44 -12.86 -23.76
N LYS A 364 19.17 -12.59 -23.50
CA LYS A 364 18.63 -11.22 -23.50
C LYS A 364 19.21 -10.43 -22.33
N THR A 365 19.69 -9.22 -22.59
CA THR A 365 20.15 -8.32 -21.51
C THR A 365 18.96 -7.59 -20.86
N PRO A 366 19.09 -7.10 -19.62
CA PRO A 366 18.02 -6.33 -18.94
C PRO A 366 17.59 -5.12 -19.75
N ARG A 367 18.56 -4.38 -20.32
CA ARG A 367 18.30 -3.23 -21.21
C ARG A 367 17.49 -3.62 -22.44
N GLN A 368 17.83 -4.73 -23.11
CA GLN A 368 17.06 -5.22 -24.26
C GLN A 368 15.66 -5.71 -23.87
N TRP A 369 15.50 -6.24 -22.65
CA TRP A 369 14.19 -6.62 -22.13
C TRP A 369 13.33 -5.38 -21.88
N LEU A 370 13.85 -4.38 -21.16
CA LEU A 370 13.15 -3.13 -20.89
C LEU A 370 12.82 -2.39 -22.19
N GLN A 371 13.75 -2.30 -23.14
CA GLN A 371 13.51 -1.69 -24.45
C GLN A 371 12.30 -2.31 -25.17
N ARG A 372 12.14 -3.63 -25.09
CA ARG A 372 11.02 -4.33 -25.73
C ARG A 372 9.71 -4.24 -24.96
N HIS A 373 9.78 -4.17 -23.63
CA HIS A 373 8.60 -4.43 -22.77
C HIS A 373 8.13 -3.23 -21.97
N ALA A 374 8.97 -2.22 -21.72
CA ALA A 374 8.66 -1.11 -20.81
C ALA A 374 7.35 -0.41 -21.18
N VAL A 375 7.20 0.01 -22.43
CA VAL A 375 5.98 0.69 -22.90
C VAL A 375 4.76 -0.25 -22.81
N SER A 376 4.88 -1.50 -23.27
CA SER A 376 3.76 -2.44 -23.29
C SER A 376 3.25 -2.83 -21.89
N LEU A 377 4.13 -2.82 -20.87
CA LEU A 377 3.82 -3.29 -19.53
C LEU A 377 3.51 -2.15 -18.55
N PHE A 378 4.16 -0.99 -18.72
CA PHE A 378 4.22 0.09 -17.73
C PHE A 378 3.81 1.47 -18.29
N ALA A 379 3.46 1.60 -19.57
CA ALA A 379 2.88 2.84 -20.07
C ALA A 379 1.44 3.05 -19.57
N ARG A 380 1.09 4.32 -19.36
CA ARG A 380 -0.29 4.71 -19.10
C ARG A 380 -1.07 4.58 -20.42
N THR A 381 -2.23 3.95 -20.37
CA THR A 381 -3.22 3.81 -21.45
C THR A 381 -4.49 4.55 -21.04
N PRO A 382 -5.37 4.92 -21.98
CA PRO A 382 -6.66 5.52 -21.61
C PRO A 382 -7.49 4.67 -20.64
N GLN A 383 -7.30 3.34 -20.64
CA GLN A 383 -8.01 2.43 -19.73
C GLN A 383 -7.44 2.41 -18.31
N ASN A 384 -6.24 2.95 -18.10
CA ASN A 384 -5.61 3.03 -16.78
C ASN A 384 -5.35 4.47 -16.32
N GLN A 385 -5.99 5.44 -16.98
CA GLN A 385 -5.94 6.83 -16.59
C GLN A 385 -7.01 7.12 -15.54
N VAL A 386 -6.58 7.47 -14.33
CA VAL A 386 -7.47 7.89 -13.24
C VAL A 386 -8.18 9.17 -13.63
N GLN A 387 -9.50 9.19 -13.47
CA GLN A 387 -10.30 10.41 -13.45
C GLN A 387 -10.75 10.66 -12.00
N LEU A 388 -10.74 11.92 -11.57
CA LEU A 388 -11.04 12.28 -10.19
C LEU A 388 -12.41 12.94 -10.11
N PHE A 389 -13.27 12.41 -9.24
CA PHE A 389 -14.56 13.00 -8.93
C PHE A 389 -14.61 13.38 -7.45
N VAL A 390 -14.46 14.65 -7.12
CA VAL A 390 -14.42 15.12 -5.73
C VAL A 390 -15.82 15.53 -5.29
N VAL A 391 -16.32 14.93 -4.21
CA VAL A 391 -17.60 15.28 -3.58
C VAL A 391 -17.33 15.75 -2.16
N GLY A 392 -17.81 16.95 -1.83
CA GLY A 392 -17.76 17.47 -0.46
C GLY A 392 -18.64 18.70 -0.32
N SER A 393 -18.64 19.35 0.85
CA SER A 393 -19.33 20.62 1.05
C SER A 393 -18.37 21.80 1.02
N GLY A 394 -18.84 23.03 1.22
CA GLY A 394 -17.99 24.24 1.24
C GLY A 394 -17.02 24.37 2.43
N GLU A 395 -16.70 23.28 3.12
CA GLU A 395 -15.78 23.23 4.26
C GLU A 395 -14.31 23.42 3.83
N ALA A 396 -13.47 23.85 4.76
CA ALA A 396 -12.07 24.19 4.53
C ALA A 396 -11.27 23.06 3.88
N LEU A 397 -11.49 21.80 4.27
CA LEU A 397 -10.80 20.66 3.65
C LEU A 397 -11.15 20.48 2.17
N PHE A 398 -12.44 20.59 1.81
CA PHE A 398 -12.87 20.51 0.42
C PHE A 398 -12.35 21.69 -0.40
N LEU A 399 -12.33 22.90 0.17
CA LEU A 399 -11.75 24.08 -0.48
C LEU A 399 -10.25 23.92 -0.72
N GLU A 400 -9.50 23.39 0.24
CA GLU A 400 -8.06 23.17 0.09
C GLU A 400 -7.77 22.06 -0.92
N VAL A 401 -8.54 20.97 -0.92
CA VAL A 401 -8.49 19.94 -1.98
C VAL A 401 -8.80 20.54 -3.34
N SER A 402 -9.85 21.35 -3.46
CA SER A 402 -10.24 22.00 -4.73
C SER A 402 -9.13 22.92 -5.24
N LYS A 403 -8.53 23.71 -4.34
CA LYS A 403 -7.41 24.60 -4.64
C LYS A 403 -6.17 23.83 -5.09
N PHE A 404 -5.82 22.75 -4.39
CA PHE A 404 -4.67 21.91 -4.73
C PHE A 404 -4.86 21.21 -6.09
N VAL A 405 -6.05 20.66 -6.35
CA VAL A 405 -6.32 20.03 -7.65
C VAL A 405 -6.31 21.07 -8.78
N ALA A 406 -6.86 22.27 -8.55
CA ALA A 406 -6.83 23.35 -9.53
C ALA A 406 -5.40 23.81 -9.85
N SER A 407 -4.51 23.92 -8.86
CA SER A 407 -3.11 24.31 -9.09
C SER A 407 -2.36 23.25 -9.91
N GLN A 408 -2.63 21.96 -9.68
CA GLN A 408 -2.03 20.86 -10.45
C GLN A 408 -2.48 20.84 -11.91
N ILE A 409 -3.71 21.27 -12.22
CA ILE A 409 -4.23 21.34 -13.60
C ILE A 409 -3.71 22.59 -14.34
N THR A 410 -3.44 23.69 -13.63
CA THR A 410 -3.17 25.02 -14.22
C THR A 410 -1.69 25.42 -14.28
N ALA A 411 -0.78 24.67 -13.64
CA ALA A 411 0.65 25.01 -13.60
C ALA A 411 1.34 24.96 -15.01
N PRO A 412 1.96 26.06 -15.49
CA PRO A 412 2.72 26.07 -16.74
C PRO A 412 4.07 25.35 -16.59
N SER A 413 4.30 24.30 -17.38
CA SER A 413 5.40 23.33 -17.24
C SER A 413 6.80 23.80 -17.72
N THR A 414 7.12 25.09 -17.69
CA THR A 414 8.42 25.59 -18.23
C THR A 414 9.60 25.39 -17.28
N LEU A 415 9.36 24.90 -16.07
CA LEU A 415 10.39 24.51 -15.12
C LEU A 415 10.09 23.08 -14.64
N PRO A 416 11.11 22.23 -14.43
CA PRO A 416 10.90 20.99 -13.70
C PRO A 416 10.20 21.34 -12.37
N PRO A 417 9.21 20.55 -11.92
CA PRO A 417 8.51 20.83 -10.67
C PRO A 417 9.56 20.99 -9.57
N ARG A 418 9.56 22.17 -8.93
CA ARG A 418 10.61 22.55 -7.97
C ARG A 418 10.56 21.72 -6.68
N ASP A 419 9.46 21.02 -6.44
CA ASP A 419 9.24 20.21 -5.25
C ASP A 419 9.03 18.73 -5.60
N ILE A 420 9.89 17.91 -5.01
CA ILE A 420 9.96 16.46 -5.18
C ILE A 420 8.72 15.83 -4.56
N GLY A 421 7.78 15.33 -5.36
CA GLY A 421 6.63 14.53 -4.91
C GLY A 421 5.39 14.59 -5.81
N GLU A 422 5.42 15.42 -6.86
CA GLU A 422 4.39 15.47 -7.90
C GLU A 422 4.43 14.28 -8.88
N SER A 423 5.22 13.23 -8.62
CA SER A 423 5.42 12.12 -9.55
C SER A 423 4.17 11.27 -9.77
N ALA A 424 3.24 11.18 -8.84
CA ALA A 424 1.99 10.42 -9.03
C ALA A 424 0.89 11.20 -9.80
N ILE A 425 0.94 12.53 -9.75
CA ILE A 425 -0.09 13.42 -10.28
C ILE A 425 0.27 13.79 -11.74
N PRO A 426 -0.64 13.72 -12.72
CA PRO A 426 -0.33 14.05 -14.11
C PRO A 426 0.07 15.53 -14.24
N THR A 427 1.36 15.82 -14.36
CA THR A 427 1.85 17.13 -14.80
C THR A 427 1.70 17.26 -16.32
N VAL A 428 1.19 18.41 -16.77
CA VAL A 428 0.89 18.70 -18.18
C VAL A 428 2.20 18.81 -18.98
N LEU A 429 2.40 17.98 -20.01
CA LEU A 429 3.44 18.17 -21.01
C LEU A 429 2.87 18.93 -22.22
N PRO A 430 3.30 20.17 -22.52
CA PRO A 430 2.96 20.84 -23.77
C PRO A 430 3.76 20.17 -24.90
N GLY A 431 3.04 19.65 -25.89
CA GLY A 431 3.63 19.13 -27.11
C GLY A 431 4.40 20.24 -27.84
N ARG A 432 5.71 20.06 -28.00
CA ARG A 432 6.47 20.84 -28.99
C ARG A 432 5.97 20.46 -30.38
N HIS A 433 5.45 21.44 -31.11
CA HIS A 433 5.21 21.30 -32.54
C HIS A 433 6.51 20.99 -33.29
N SER A 434 6.35 20.17 -34.33
CA SER A 434 7.30 19.81 -35.40
C SER A 434 8.23 18.62 -35.14
N GLN A 435 7.74 17.41 -35.41
CA GLN A 435 7.96 16.76 -36.71
C GLN A 435 6.94 15.63 -36.92
N ARG A 436 6.62 15.40 -38.20
CA ARG A 436 5.56 14.53 -38.72
C ARG A 436 5.65 13.09 -38.19
N GLY A 437 4.57 12.60 -37.58
CA GLY A 437 4.25 11.17 -37.52
C GLY A 437 4.11 10.60 -36.11
N VAL A 438 2.86 10.26 -35.75
CA VAL A 438 2.46 9.34 -34.67
C VAL A 438 2.86 9.77 -33.25
N ASN A 439 2.15 10.75 -32.68
CA ASN A 439 1.95 10.82 -31.23
C ASN A 439 0.56 11.41 -30.96
N LYS A 440 -0.38 10.55 -30.55
CA LYS A 440 -1.63 10.99 -29.93
C LYS A 440 -1.24 11.66 -28.60
N SER A 441 -1.54 12.94 -28.46
CA SER A 441 -1.47 13.66 -27.20
C SER A 441 -2.15 12.86 -26.09
N LEU A 442 -1.49 12.62 -24.96
CA LEU A 442 -2.13 12.08 -23.76
C LEU A 442 -3.30 13.01 -23.40
N GLU A 443 -4.52 12.48 -23.39
CA GLU A 443 -5.70 13.22 -22.91
C GLU A 443 -5.47 13.63 -21.44
N GLN A 444 -5.92 14.82 -21.06
CA GLN A 444 -5.75 15.35 -19.70
C GLN A 444 -6.54 14.50 -18.68
N ALA A 445 -6.05 14.40 -17.44
CA ALA A 445 -6.85 13.78 -16.38
C ALA A 445 -8.09 14.63 -16.11
N LYS A 446 -9.27 14.04 -16.31
CA LYS A 446 -10.54 14.70 -16.05
C LYS A 446 -10.74 14.82 -14.54
N VAL A 447 -10.99 16.04 -14.06
CA VAL A 447 -11.39 16.31 -12.68
C VAL A 447 -12.78 16.93 -12.67
N THR A 448 -13.66 16.40 -11.85
CA THR A 448 -14.99 16.95 -11.59
C THR A 448 -15.11 17.32 -10.11
N LEU A 449 -15.46 18.56 -9.80
CA LEU A 449 -15.70 19.03 -8.43
C LEU A 449 -17.21 19.17 -8.21
N CYS A 450 -17.73 18.52 -7.17
CA CYS A 450 -19.14 18.54 -6.80
C CYS A 450 -19.29 19.05 -5.38
N THR A 451 -19.77 20.30 -5.24
CA THR A 451 -20.05 20.90 -3.94
C THR A 451 -21.49 20.66 -3.51
N VAL A 452 -21.68 20.10 -2.33
CA VAL A 452 -22.98 19.88 -1.70
C VAL A 452 -23.33 21.07 -0.82
N LYS A 453 -24.51 21.66 -1.03
CA LYS A 453 -25.05 22.76 -0.21
C LYS A 453 -26.45 22.40 0.29
N ALA A 454 -26.78 22.81 1.52
CA ALA A 454 -28.16 22.75 2.00
C ALA A 454 -29.03 23.72 1.17
N ALA A 455 -30.23 23.30 0.75
CA ALA A 455 -31.17 24.21 0.10
C ALA A 455 -31.63 25.28 1.12
N PRO A 456 -31.78 26.55 0.73
CA PRO A 456 -32.36 27.57 1.60
C PRO A 456 -33.77 27.13 2.00
N GLY A 457 -34.01 26.91 3.29
CA GLY A 457 -35.27 26.39 3.79
C GLY A 457 -36.43 27.34 3.49
N SER A 458 -37.45 26.86 2.78
CA SER A 458 -38.76 27.51 2.78
C SER A 458 -39.34 27.42 4.19
N THR A 459 -39.44 28.55 4.87
CA THR A 459 -40.25 28.70 6.08
C THR A 459 -41.72 28.39 5.75
N GLU A 460 -42.15 27.13 5.88
CA GLU A 460 -43.56 26.79 5.91
C GLU A 460 -43.95 26.17 7.24
N ARG A 461 -44.95 26.81 7.86
CA ARG A 461 -45.56 26.47 9.14
C ARG A 461 -46.04 25.02 9.14
N ARG A 462 -45.67 24.29 10.21
CA ARG A 462 -46.30 23.02 10.62
C ARG A 462 -47.82 23.07 10.47
N ARG A 463 -48.39 22.15 9.69
CA ARG A 463 -49.66 21.48 10.01
C ARG A 463 -49.56 19.99 9.69
N SER A 464 -50.10 19.22 10.61
CA SER A 464 -50.22 17.76 10.66
C SER A 464 -50.87 17.14 9.42
N SER A 465 -50.25 16.09 8.86
CA SER A 465 -50.91 14.80 8.53
C SER A 465 -49.85 13.80 8.07
N GLY A 466 -50.01 12.54 8.48
CA GLY A 466 -49.04 11.48 8.24
C GLY A 466 -49.07 10.96 6.80
N VAL A 467 -48.01 11.24 6.06
CA VAL A 467 -47.45 10.45 4.95
C VAL A 467 -45.94 10.75 4.91
N PRO A 468 -45.03 9.77 4.75
CA PRO A 468 -43.60 10.06 4.60
C PRO A 468 -43.38 10.84 3.29
N ALA A 469 -42.96 12.10 3.39
CA ALA A 469 -42.52 12.87 2.23
C ALA A 469 -41.21 12.26 1.68
N PRO A 470 -41.01 12.24 0.34
CA PRO A 470 -39.77 11.76 -0.27
C PRO A 470 -38.57 12.61 0.18
N PRO A 471 -37.34 12.06 0.17
CA PRO A 471 -36.17 12.73 0.76
C PRO A 471 -35.90 14.06 0.07
N THR A 472 -35.75 15.11 0.88
CA THR A 472 -35.47 16.49 0.48
C THR A 472 -34.16 16.56 -0.31
N VAL A 473 -34.24 16.88 -1.61
CA VAL A 473 -33.10 16.95 -2.53
C VAL A 473 -32.51 18.37 -2.55
N TYR A 474 -31.17 18.43 -2.55
CA TYR A 474 -30.36 19.65 -2.41
C TYR A 474 -30.20 20.42 -3.73
N GLN A 475 -30.51 21.72 -3.72
CA GLN A 475 -30.41 22.63 -4.89
C GLN A 475 -29.01 23.22 -5.04
N LEU A 476 -28.44 23.11 -6.25
CA LEU A 476 -27.48 24.10 -6.79
C LEU A 476 -28.29 25.27 -7.36
N GLU A 477 -27.87 26.51 -7.10
CA GLU A 477 -28.48 27.70 -7.74
C GLU A 477 -28.50 27.53 -9.27
N GLY A 478 -29.70 27.49 -9.85
CA GLY A 478 -29.93 27.52 -11.30
C GLY A 478 -30.07 26.17 -12.04
N ALA A 479 -30.09 25.02 -11.36
CA ALA A 479 -30.16 23.70 -12.01
C ALA A 479 -31.50 22.94 -11.76
N PRO A 480 -31.93 22.03 -12.67
CA PRO A 480 -33.17 21.22 -12.58
C PRO A 480 -33.25 20.38 -11.28
N PRO A 481 -34.44 19.83 -10.92
CA PRO A 481 -34.77 19.34 -9.57
C PRO A 481 -33.93 18.19 -8.98
N TYR A 482 -32.95 17.64 -9.72
CA TYR A 482 -32.08 16.56 -9.25
C TYR A 482 -30.59 16.77 -9.61
N PRO A 483 -29.98 17.91 -9.24
CA PRO A 483 -28.67 18.29 -9.77
C PRO A 483 -27.56 17.33 -9.33
N MET A 484 -27.63 16.76 -8.12
CA MET A 484 -26.67 15.75 -7.67
C MET A 484 -26.86 14.41 -8.41
N ALA A 485 -28.10 13.97 -8.63
CA ALA A 485 -28.34 12.72 -9.35
C ALA A 485 -27.86 12.81 -10.81
N ASP A 486 -28.10 13.96 -11.45
CA ASP A 486 -27.63 14.27 -12.80
C ASP A 486 -26.10 14.33 -12.87
N LEU A 487 -25.45 15.02 -11.92
CA LEU A 487 -23.98 15.05 -11.83
C LEU A 487 -23.39 13.66 -11.60
N LEU A 488 -24.02 12.85 -10.74
CA LEU A 488 -23.61 11.48 -10.46
C LEU A 488 -23.87 10.53 -11.64
N THR A 489 -24.71 10.89 -12.62
CA THR A 489 -24.81 10.14 -13.89
C THR A 489 -23.58 10.29 -14.78
N GLN A 490 -22.74 11.30 -14.53
CA GLN A 490 -21.50 11.53 -15.29
C GLN A 490 -20.35 10.62 -14.85
N LEU A 491 -20.52 9.88 -13.75
CA LEU A 491 -19.56 8.89 -13.29
C LEU A 491 -19.38 7.78 -14.33
N SER A 492 -18.14 7.37 -14.49
CA SER A 492 -17.67 6.35 -15.41
C SER A 492 -16.88 5.29 -14.66
N SER A 493 -16.56 4.19 -15.35
CA SER A 493 -15.76 3.11 -14.76
C SER A 493 -14.29 3.46 -14.51
N LEU A 494 -13.83 4.65 -14.93
CA LEU A 494 -12.47 5.15 -14.73
C LEU A 494 -12.37 6.16 -13.57
N ASP A 495 -13.50 6.56 -12.99
CA ASP A 495 -13.55 7.55 -11.93
C ASP A 495 -13.16 6.94 -10.58
N VAL A 496 -12.32 7.67 -9.84
CA VAL A 496 -12.12 7.52 -8.41
C VAL A 496 -12.85 8.67 -7.72
N VAL A 497 -13.77 8.33 -6.81
CA VAL A 497 -14.57 9.31 -6.08
C VAL A 497 -13.87 9.68 -4.78
N LEU A 498 -13.37 10.91 -4.66
CA LEU A 498 -12.88 11.44 -3.40
C LEU A 498 -14.06 12.03 -2.62
N LEU A 499 -14.53 11.32 -1.60
CA LEU A 499 -15.68 11.67 -0.79
C LEU A 499 -15.23 12.27 0.55
N ILE A 500 -15.49 13.56 0.71
CA ILE A 500 -15.33 14.33 1.94
C ILE A 500 -16.73 14.47 2.55
N PRO A 501 -17.08 13.69 3.60
CA PRO A 501 -18.42 13.71 4.16
C PRO A 501 -18.85 15.11 4.60
N PRO A 502 -20.03 15.60 4.21
CA PRO A 502 -20.51 16.94 4.53
C PRO A 502 -21.06 16.98 5.96
N LEU A 503 -20.18 16.90 6.96
CA LEU A 503 -20.54 16.70 8.37
C LEU A 503 -21.49 17.78 8.92
N ARG A 504 -21.46 19.00 8.35
CA ARG A 504 -22.35 20.10 8.72
C ARG A 504 -23.82 19.91 8.39
N LEU A 505 -24.17 18.99 7.49
CA LEU A 505 -25.58 18.76 7.12
C LEU A 505 -26.38 18.04 8.24
N GLY A 506 -25.69 17.58 9.29
CA GLY A 506 -26.28 16.73 10.33
C GLY A 506 -26.29 15.26 9.91
N SER A 507 -26.47 14.37 10.90
CA SER A 507 -26.16 12.94 10.73
C SER A 507 -26.95 12.25 9.63
N ARG A 508 -28.27 12.45 9.59
CA ARG A 508 -29.14 11.82 8.60
C ARG A 508 -28.87 12.31 7.18
N ALA A 509 -28.78 13.62 6.99
CA ALA A 509 -28.52 14.23 5.70
C ALA A 509 -27.13 13.87 5.14
N CYS A 510 -26.11 13.87 5.99
CA CYS A 510 -24.76 13.45 5.62
C CYS A 510 -24.77 12.00 5.10
N LEU A 511 -25.43 11.10 5.83
CA LEU A 511 -25.52 9.70 5.45
C LEU A 511 -26.31 9.49 4.15
N ASP A 512 -27.38 10.25 3.93
CA ASP A 512 -28.16 10.20 2.68
C ASP A 512 -27.29 10.63 1.46
N VAL A 513 -26.46 11.65 1.62
CA VAL A 513 -25.49 12.07 0.59
C VAL A 513 -24.44 10.98 0.33
N VAL A 514 -23.85 10.43 1.40
CA VAL A 514 -22.88 9.33 1.28
C VAL A 514 -23.49 8.15 0.53
N ARG A 515 -24.70 7.71 0.90
CA ARG A 515 -25.42 6.62 0.23
C ARG A 515 -25.67 6.91 -1.25
N ALA A 516 -26.09 8.13 -1.59
CA ALA A 516 -26.33 8.52 -2.97
C ALA A 516 -25.05 8.45 -3.82
N VAL A 517 -23.92 8.97 -3.30
CA VAL A 517 -22.62 8.95 -3.96
C VAL A 517 -22.11 7.52 -4.14
N VAL A 518 -22.16 6.72 -3.07
CA VAL A 518 -21.71 5.32 -3.10
C VAL A 518 -22.54 4.49 -4.07
N TRP A 519 -23.86 4.64 -4.06
CA TRP A 519 -24.74 3.93 -4.98
C TRP A 519 -24.47 4.31 -6.44
N ALA A 520 -24.19 5.59 -6.71
CA ALA A 520 -23.81 6.03 -8.04
C ALA A 520 -22.45 5.47 -8.48
N ALA A 521 -21.47 5.42 -7.58
CA ALA A 521 -20.16 4.81 -7.85
C ALA A 521 -20.29 3.31 -8.18
N VAL A 522 -21.12 2.57 -7.44
CA VAL A 522 -21.44 1.16 -7.73
C VAL A 522 -22.09 1.04 -9.11
N ARG A 523 -23.11 1.85 -9.40
CA ARG A 523 -23.85 1.82 -10.68
C ARG A 523 -22.97 2.14 -11.88
N ALA A 524 -22.03 3.07 -11.74
CA ALA A 524 -21.06 3.43 -12.77
C ALA A 524 -19.92 2.41 -12.91
N ASN A 525 -19.84 1.41 -12.02
CA ASN A 525 -18.69 0.52 -11.87
C ASN A 525 -17.38 1.32 -11.75
N ALA A 526 -17.42 2.40 -10.97
CA ALA A 526 -16.30 3.28 -10.71
C ALA A 526 -15.11 2.49 -10.13
N TRP A 527 -13.89 2.99 -10.34
CA TRP A 527 -12.69 2.35 -9.83
C TRP A 527 -12.69 2.24 -8.31
N GLY A 528 -13.19 3.26 -7.63
CA GLY A 528 -13.49 3.18 -6.21
C GLY A 528 -13.75 4.52 -5.53
N VAL A 529 -13.85 4.47 -4.20
CA VAL A 529 -14.13 5.62 -3.34
C VAL A 529 -13.00 5.83 -2.34
N VAL A 530 -12.42 7.03 -2.29
CA VAL A 530 -11.55 7.49 -1.20
C VAL A 530 -12.42 8.27 -0.20
N LEU A 531 -12.63 7.72 0.99
CA LEU A 531 -13.47 8.31 2.02
C LEU A 531 -12.62 8.98 3.10
N VAL A 532 -12.96 10.22 3.49
CA VAL A 532 -12.41 10.87 4.68
C VAL A 532 -13.14 10.40 5.94
N SER A 533 -12.38 10.04 6.97
CA SER A 533 -12.85 9.63 8.30
C SER A 533 -11.93 10.18 9.40
N SER A 534 -12.15 9.82 10.65
CA SER A 534 -11.37 10.26 11.83
C SER A 534 -10.49 9.13 12.38
N ILE A 535 -9.32 9.45 12.92
CA ILE A 535 -8.40 8.48 13.56
C ILE A 535 -8.99 7.79 14.80
N PHE A 536 -10.04 8.35 15.41
CA PHE A 536 -10.67 7.79 16.59
C PHE A 536 -11.92 6.93 16.29
N VAL A 537 -12.21 6.63 15.02
CA VAL A 537 -13.35 5.75 14.68
C VAL A 537 -13.08 4.32 15.17
N GLY A 538 -13.99 3.79 15.98
CA GLY A 538 -13.89 2.48 16.61
C GLY A 538 -13.01 2.46 17.87
N SER A 539 -12.57 3.61 18.39
CA SER A 539 -11.90 3.68 19.69
C SER A 539 -12.90 3.37 20.81
N PRO A 540 -12.55 2.50 21.78
CA PRO A 540 -13.41 2.18 22.91
C PRO A 540 -13.44 3.38 23.88
N THR A 541 -14.26 4.38 23.60
CA THR A 541 -14.49 5.47 24.55
C THR A 541 -15.45 5.02 25.65
N SER A 542 -15.22 5.47 26.87
CA SER A 542 -16.10 5.23 28.03
C SER A 542 -17.52 5.78 27.85
N GLN A 543 -17.70 6.71 26.89
CA GLN A 543 -18.99 7.24 26.46
C GLN A 543 -19.23 6.95 24.96
N GLN A 544 -20.45 6.53 24.60
CA GLN A 544 -20.86 6.38 23.19
C GLN A 544 -20.90 7.77 22.53
N SER A 545 -20.07 7.98 21.52
CA SER A 545 -20.02 9.23 20.78
C SER A 545 -20.88 9.14 19.53
N VAL A 546 -22.01 9.86 19.53
CA VAL A 546 -22.96 9.90 18.40
C VAL A 546 -22.30 10.27 17.06
N ILE A 547 -21.23 11.09 17.07
CA ILE A 547 -20.56 11.54 15.83
C ILE A 547 -19.52 10.51 15.37
N LEU A 548 -18.81 9.85 16.29
CA LEU A 548 -17.91 8.75 15.91
C LEU A 548 -18.70 7.54 15.42
N ASP A 549 -19.85 7.25 16.05
CA ASP A 549 -20.81 6.24 15.58
C ASP A 549 -21.33 6.58 14.18
N GLN A 550 -21.58 7.87 13.90
CA GLN A 550 -21.96 8.33 12.56
C GLN A 550 -20.84 8.08 11.53
N LEU A 551 -19.58 8.40 11.86
CA LEU A 551 -18.45 8.13 10.97
C LEU A 551 -18.24 6.62 10.76
N GLU A 552 -18.44 5.82 11.80
CA GLU A 552 -18.42 4.37 11.70
C GLU A 552 -19.54 3.85 10.79
N GLU A 553 -20.76 4.38 10.91
CA GLU A 553 -21.88 4.07 10.02
C GLU A 553 -21.56 4.42 8.55
N ILE A 554 -20.91 5.58 8.33
CA ILE A 554 -20.44 6.01 7.01
C ILE A 554 -19.38 5.05 6.47
N GLU A 555 -18.38 4.67 7.27
CA GLU A 555 -17.37 3.67 6.89
C GLU A 555 -18.02 2.34 6.51
N ASN A 556 -18.97 1.87 7.33
CA ASN A 556 -19.68 0.61 7.11
C ASN A 556 -20.58 0.66 5.86
N CYS A 557 -21.18 1.81 5.56
CA CYS A 557 -21.92 2.03 4.31
C CYS A 557 -21.02 1.83 3.08
N VAL A 558 -19.79 2.34 3.10
CA VAL A 558 -18.84 2.15 1.99
C VAL A 558 -18.35 0.71 1.94
N LYS A 559 -17.94 0.14 3.07
CA LYS A 559 -17.41 -1.23 3.19
C LYS A 559 -18.40 -2.29 2.68
N SER A 560 -19.69 -2.11 2.95
CA SER A 560 -20.76 -3.06 2.57
C SER A 560 -21.34 -2.86 1.17
N SER A 561 -21.00 -1.75 0.49
CA SER A 561 -21.60 -1.40 -0.80
C SER A 561 -21.14 -2.24 -2.01
N GLY A 562 -20.05 -3.00 -1.86
CA GLY A 562 -19.40 -3.73 -2.95
C GLY A 562 -18.52 -2.85 -3.87
N VAL A 563 -18.51 -1.53 -3.68
CA VAL A 563 -17.52 -0.66 -4.34
C VAL A 563 -16.15 -0.86 -3.71
N SER A 564 -15.11 -0.74 -4.50
CA SER A 564 -13.74 -0.70 -3.96
C SER A 564 -13.50 0.61 -3.24
N TYR A 565 -12.78 0.57 -2.11
CA TYR A 565 -12.62 1.74 -1.27
C TYR A 565 -11.21 1.89 -0.70
N THR A 566 -10.91 3.11 -0.26
CA THR A 566 -9.80 3.44 0.65
C THR A 566 -10.37 4.40 1.69
N ILE A 567 -10.16 4.14 2.97
CA ILE A 567 -10.60 5.05 4.04
C ILE A 567 -9.37 5.76 4.58
N MET A 568 -9.37 7.08 4.54
CA MET A 568 -8.32 7.95 5.08
C MET A 568 -8.82 8.56 6.39
N ARG A 569 -8.33 8.04 7.51
CA ARG A 569 -8.59 8.54 8.85
C ARG A 569 -7.62 9.66 9.18
N LEU A 570 -8.15 10.87 9.28
CA LEU A 570 -7.39 12.11 9.48
C LEU A 570 -7.48 12.60 10.94
N PRO A 571 -6.49 13.38 11.41
CA PRO A 571 -6.43 13.87 12.78
C PRO A 571 -7.05 15.28 12.88
N LEU A 572 -6.83 15.96 14.01
CA LEU A 572 -7.17 17.37 14.15
C LEU A 572 -6.24 18.22 13.26
N PHE A 573 -6.78 19.29 12.67
CA PHE A 573 -5.99 20.18 11.82
C PHE A 573 -5.30 21.28 12.61
N MET A 574 -4.05 21.61 12.27
CA MET A 574 -3.28 22.66 12.95
C MET A 574 -3.99 24.02 12.88
N GLU A 575 -4.78 24.28 11.82
CA GLU A 575 -5.57 25.50 11.64
C GLU A 575 -6.60 25.76 12.74
N TYR A 576 -6.97 24.72 13.51
CA TYR A 576 -7.76 24.87 14.74
C TYR A 576 -7.11 25.85 15.73
N LEU A 577 -5.78 25.90 15.81
CA LEU A 577 -5.07 26.81 16.73
C LEU A 577 -5.26 28.29 16.38
N LEU A 578 -5.73 28.60 15.17
CA LEU A 578 -6.07 29.97 14.74
C LEU A 578 -7.45 30.44 15.20
N ALA A 579 -8.28 29.50 15.67
CA ALA A 579 -9.69 29.73 16.03
C ALA A 579 -9.91 30.03 17.51
N LEU A 580 -9.02 29.52 18.35
CA LEU A 580 -9.05 29.58 19.80
C LEU A 580 -9.27 31.00 20.34
N SER A 581 -9.76 31.17 21.56
CA SER A 581 -9.90 32.50 22.18
C SER A 581 -9.66 32.48 23.68
N HIS A 582 -9.25 33.62 24.24
CA HIS A 582 -9.15 33.79 25.69
C HIS A 582 -10.52 33.67 26.35
N CYS A 583 -10.51 33.19 27.59
CA CYS A 583 -11.67 33.21 28.46
C CYS A 583 -12.02 34.67 28.82
N GLU A 584 -13.21 35.15 28.49
CA GLU A 584 -13.71 36.41 29.05
C GLU A 584 -14.07 36.15 30.52
N GLU A 585 -13.33 36.75 31.46
CA GLU A 585 -13.78 36.85 32.85
C GLU A 585 -15.02 37.75 32.85
N GLY A 586 -16.10 37.29 33.50
CA GLY A 586 -17.39 37.97 33.52
C GLY A 586 -17.25 39.45 33.85
N SER A 587 -17.72 40.29 32.92
CA SER A 587 -18.01 41.70 33.18
C SER A 587 -19.21 41.78 34.15
N GLU A 588 -18.98 41.55 35.44
CA GLU A 588 -19.83 42.12 36.48
C GLU A 588 -19.38 43.56 36.74
N GLY A 589 -20.10 44.50 36.11
CA GLY A 589 -20.33 45.86 36.57
C GLY A 589 -19.14 46.67 37.06
N LEU A 590 -18.32 47.21 36.15
CA LEU A 590 -17.71 48.52 36.37
C LEU A 590 -18.70 49.59 35.91
N GLY A 591 -19.58 49.97 36.82
CA GLY A 591 -20.21 51.28 36.80
C GLY A 591 -19.13 52.35 36.75
N SER A 592 -19.33 53.31 35.86
CA SER A 592 -18.63 54.58 35.81
C SER A 592 -18.36 55.14 37.21
N LEU A 593 -17.10 55.31 37.57
CA LEU A 593 -16.71 56.16 38.69
C LEU A 593 -15.93 57.34 38.15
N GLU A 594 -16.65 58.45 38.04
CA GLU A 594 -16.11 59.79 38.14
C GLU A 594 -15.34 59.96 39.46
N GLU A 595 -14.32 60.80 39.39
CA GLU A 595 -13.48 61.21 40.50
C GLU A 595 -14.30 61.78 41.66
N GLU A 596 -14.11 61.28 42.88
CA GLU A 596 -14.09 62.19 44.05
C GLU A 596 -13.38 61.58 45.27
N LYS A 597 -12.48 62.40 45.84
CA LYS A 597 -11.73 62.20 47.08
C LYS A 597 -12.65 62.08 48.29
N ARG A 598 -12.35 61.15 49.22
CA ARG A 598 -12.05 61.46 50.65
C ARG A 598 -11.77 60.24 51.54
N GLU A 599 -10.65 60.37 52.26
CA GLU A 599 -10.42 60.08 53.69
C GLU A 599 -10.93 58.76 54.34
N VAL A 600 -9.94 57.93 54.70
CA VAL A 600 -9.87 56.86 55.73
C VAL A 600 -10.06 57.54 57.13
N PRO A 601 -10.52 56.94 58.27
CA PRO A 601 -10.35 55.52 58.73
C PRO A 601 -11.45 55.00 59.75
N PRO A 602 -11.21 54.09 60.73
CA PRO A 602 -10.80 52.66 60.69
C PRO A 602 -11.69 51.73 61.64
N VAL A 603 -11.24 50.47 61.89
CA VAL A 603 -11.46 49.65 63.14
C VAL A 603 -12.82 48.89 63.23
N ASP A 604 -13.01 47.66 63.71
CA ASP A 604 -12.25 46.58 64.40
C ASP A 604 -12.97 45.25 64.04
N GLU A 605 -12.27 44.17 63.72
CA GLU A 605 -11.89 43.05 64.62
C GLU A 605 -13.03 42.17 65.17
N ALA A 606 -12.69 40.87 65.16
CA ALA A 606 -13.20 39.78 65.99
C ALA A 606 -14.45 39.02 65.49
N ARG A 607 -14.52 37.68 65.50
CA ARG A 607 -13.59 36.55 65.70
C ARG A 607 -14.49 35.29 65.79
N PHE A 608 -13.98 34.14 65.34
CA PHE A 608 -14.34 32.74 65.72
C PHE A 608 -15.76 32.24 65.42
N GLU A 609 -15.93 31.28 64.50
CA GLU A 609 -15.71 29.82 64.67
C GLU A 609 -16.63 29.16 65.71
N SER A 610 -17.55 28.32 65.25
CA SER A 610 -17.67 26.93 65.73
C SER A 610 -18.61 26.11 64.83
N GLU A 611 -18.05 25.04 64.28
CA GLU A 611 -18.74 23.84 63.75
C GLU A 611 -19.25 22.94 64.92
N PRO A 612 -19.62 21.66 64.73
CA PRO A 612 -20.87 21.16 64.15
C PRO A 612 -21.54 20.12 65.09
N LYS A 613 -22.75 19.64 64.73
CA LYS A 613 -23.40 18.35 65.09
C LYS A 613 -24.83 18.46 64.58
N GLY A 614 -25.40 17.57 63.79
CA GLY A 614 -25.28 16.11 63.73
C GLY A 614 -26.71 15.57 63.85
N GLU A 615 -27.05 14.57 63.03
CA GLU A 615 -28.27 13.73 63.08
C GLU A 615 -29.45 14.10 62.16
N THR A 616 -29.50 13.39 61.03
CA THR A 616 -30.70 12.88 60.31
C THR A 616 -31.37 11.75 61.12
N PRO A 617 -32.55 11.18 60.77
CA PRO A 617 -33.35 11.32 59.54
C PRO A 617 -34.88 11.49 59.79
N ASP A 618 -35.64 11.85 58.75
CA ASP A 618 -36.83 11.07 58.30
C ASP A 618 -37.54 11.72 57.11
N GLU A 619 -38.02 10.82 56.25
CA GLU A 619 -38.70 11.00 54.97
C GLU A 619 -40.11 11.62 55.12
N VAL A 620 -40.52 12.53 54.24
CA VAL A 620 -41.88 12.56 53.65
C VAL A 620 -41.83 13.32 52.31
N GLU A 621 -42.16 12.63 51.22
CA GLU A 621 -42.57 13.21 49.93
C GLU A 621 -43.92 13.94 50.08
N THR A 622 -44.05 15.14 49.51
CA THR A 622 -45.27 15.58 48.81
C THR A 622 -44.95 16.84 48.02
N GLY A 623 -45.07 16.75 46.70
CA GLY A 623 -44.75 17.82 45.77
C GLY A 623 -45.83 18.89 45.71
N GLU A 624 -45.38 20.11 45.41
CA GLU A 624 -46.16 21.11 44.71
C GLU A 624 -45.23 21.98 43.84
N THR A 625 -45.63 22.08 42.57
CA THR A 625 -45.05 22.84 41.46
C THR A 625 -44.92 24.34 41.74
N MET A 626 -43.72 24.89 41.58
CA MET A 626 -43.53 26.28 41.15
C MET A 626 -42.51 26.35 40.01
N ALA A 627 -42.96 26.91 38.89
CA ALA A 627 -42.19 27.14 37.69
C ALA A 627 -41.02 28.09 37.94
N ALA A 628 -39.79 27.58 37.82
CA ALA A 628 -38.59 28.40 37.74
C ALA A 628 -38.22 28.61 36.26
N MET A 629 -38.08 29.88 35.89
CA MET A 629 -37.56 30.37 34.63
C MET A 629 -36.20 29.70 34.30
N PRO A 630 -35.88 29.43 33.02
CA PRO A 630 -34.60 28.83 32.67
C PRO A 630 -33.49 29.84 32.96
N SER A 631 -32.61 29.50 33.89
CA SER A 631 -31.27 30.10 34.00
C SER A 631 -30.53 29.88 32.66
N PRO A 632 -29.77 30.87 32.17
CA PRO A 632 -28.93 30.67 31.00
C PRO A 632 -27.90 29.57 31.32
N PRO A 633 -27.55 28.69 30.36
CA PRO A 633 -26.53 27.68 30.61
C PRO A 633 -25.22 28.40 30.92
N SER A 634 -24.66 28.15 32.10
CA SER A 634 -23.28 28.48 32.41
C SER A 634 -22.41 27.91 31.29
N HIS A 635 -21.68 28.78 30.59
CA HIS A 635 -20.68 28.35 29.62
C HIS A 635 -19.64 27.51 30.38
N ILE A 636 -19.72 26.19 30.23
CA ILE A 636 -18.69 25.28 30.77
C ILE A 636 -17.40 25.61 30.02
N MET A 637 -16.44 26.16 30.75
CA MET A 637 -15.10 26.48 30.26
C MET A 637 -14.29 25.20 30.13
N TRP A 638 -13.55 25.05 29.02
CA TRP A 638 -12.63 23.92 28.85
C TRP A 638 -11.21 24.39 28.50
N PRO A 639 -10.40 24.73 29.52
CA PRO A 639 -9.06 25.26 29.32
C PRO A 639 -8.12 24.24 28.68
N LEU A 640 -7.33 24.65 27.68
CA LEU A 640 -6.44 23.72 26.95
C LEU A 640 -5.31 23.12 27.80
N LEU A 641 -4.92 23.76 28.91
CA LEU A 641 -3.93 23.21 29.85
C LEU A 641 -4.54 22.75 31.19
N GLU A 642 -5.81 22.36 31.20
CA GLU A 642 -6.33 21.54 32.28
C GLU A 642 -5.48 20.25 32.39
N SER A 643 -5.27 19.73 33.61
CA SER A 643 -4.27 18.68 33.90
C SER A 643 -4.42 17.42 33.02
N SER A 644 -5.65 17.09 32.66
CA SER A 644 -6.00 15.98 31.78
C SER A 644 -5.59 16.21 30.32
N LEU A 645 -5.80 17.41 29.76
CA LEU A 645 -5.47 17.72 28.36
C LEU A 645 -4.01 18.16 28.17
N ALA A 646 -3.40 18.80 29.18
CA ALA A 646 -2.01 19.25 29.15
C ALA A 646 -1.02 18.10 28.93
N SER A 647 -1.33 16.94 29.52
CA SER A 647 -0.54 15.70 29.46
C SER A 647 -0.95 14.78 28.30
N ALA A 648 -2.17 14.93 27.78
CA ALA A 648 -2.66 14.15 26.65
C ALA A 648 -1.90 14.47 25.36
N ARG A 649 -1.61 13.43 24.58
CA ARG A 649 -1.05 13.57 23.22
C ARG A 649 -2.16 13.92 22.25
N VAL A 650 -1.94 14.99 21.48
CA VAL A 650 -2.79 15.41 20.37
C VAL A 650 -2.11 15.07 19.06
N TYR A 651 -2.91 14.55 18.13
CA TYR A 651 -2.51 14.20 16.78
C TYR A 651 -2.88 15.34 15.84
N LEU A 652 -1.91 15.81 15.05
CA LEU A 652 -2.05 17.00 14.22
C LEU A 652 -1.60 16.75 12.78
N MET A 653 -2.19 17.50 11.86
CA MET A 653 -1.81 17.61 10.46
C MET A 653 -2.20 18.99 9.92
N SER A 654 -1.48 19.56 8.95
CA SER A 654 -1.95 20.78 8.28
C SER A 654 -3.10 20.47 7.30
N LEU A 655 -4.04 21.40 7.11
CA LEU A 655 -5.07 21.23 6.08
C LEU A 655 -4.48 21.02 4.67
N GLU A 656 -3.35 21.66 4.39
CA GLU A 656 -2.63 21.51 3.13
C GLU A 656 -2.10 20.08 2.92
N ASP A 657 -1.48 19.49 3.94
CA ASP A 657 -1.00 18.11 3.89
C ASP A 657 -2.16 17.12 3.77
N ALA A 658 -3.27 17.36 4.49
CA ALA A 658 -4.47 16.55 4.35
C ALA A 658 -4.97 16.54 2.89
N ALA A 659 -5.04 17.71 2.25
CA ALA A 659 -5.44 17.82 0.85
C ALA A 659 -4.48 17.07 -0.09
N LYS A 660 -3.16 17.25 0.08
CA LYS A 660 -2.12 16.54 -0.69
C LYS A 660 -2.24 15.03 -0.55
N ALA A 661 -2.40 14.53 0.69
CA ALA A 661 -2.54 13.11 0.98
C ALA A 661 -3.79 12.49 0.34
N LEU A 662 -4.94 13.18 0.42
CA LEU A 662 -6.19 12.71 -0.17
C LEU A 662 -6.12 12.63 -1.69
N VAL A 663 -5.54 13.65 -2.33
CA VAL A 663 -5.39 13.70 -3.79
C VAL A 663 -4.36 12.67 -4.26
N ALA A 664 -3.24 12.53 -3.56
CA ALA A 664 -2.26 11.47 -3.83
C ALA A 664 -2.93 10.09 -3.74
N ALA A 665 -3.64 9.81 -2.64
CA ALA A 665 -4.33 8.54 -2.44
C ALA A 665 -5.38 8.24 -3.54
N ALA A 666 -6.03 9.27 -4.08
CA ALA A 666 -7.01 9.11 -5.16
C ALA A 666 -6.33 8.80 -6.51
N PHE A 667 -5.23 9.48 -6.85
CA PHE A 667 -4.47 9.19 -8.08
C PHE A 667 -3.67 7.89 -8.01
N THR A 668 -3.33 7.42 -6.81
CA THR A 668 -2.68 6.13 -6.57
C THR A 668 -3.64 5.07 -6.02
N PHE A 669 -4.95 5.26 -6.18
CA PHE A 669 -6.00 4.42 -5.60
C PHE A 669 -5.77 2.90 -5.73
N PRO A 670 -5.31 2.36 -6.87
CA PRO A 670 -5.03 0.92 -6.99
C PRO A 670 -4.03 0.37 -5.96
N LEU A 671 -3.11 1.19 -5.45
CA LEU A 671 -2.14 0.83 -4.41
C LEU A 671 -2.78 0.76 -3.00
N HIS A 672 -3.98 1.29 -2.85
CA HIS A 672 -4.62 1.54 -1.55
C HIS A 672 -5.99 0.86 -1.42
N ARG A 673 -6.39 0.13 -2.45
CA ARG A 673 -7.66 -0.58 -2.54
C ARG A 673 -7.87 -1.53 -1.38
N GLY A 674 -9.01 -1.40 -0.72
CA GLY A 674 -9.43 -2.22 0.43
C GLY A 674 -8.73 -1.88 1.75
N LYS A 675 -7.98 -0.78 1.82
CA LYS A 675 -7.23 -0.39 3.02
C LYS A 675 -7.92 0.75 3.78
N THR A 676 -7.86 0.67 5.10
CA THR A 676 -8.12 1.80 6.00
C THR A 676 -6.77 2.31 6.49
N LYS A 677 -6.55 3.61 6.42
CA LYS A 677 -5.28 4.24 6.74
C LYS A 677 -5.44 5.35 7.75
N GLU A 678 -4.69 5.25 8.83
CA GLU A 678 -4.50 6.30 9.83
C GLU A 678 -3.30 7.15 9.44
N LEU A 679 -3.51 8.47 9.34
CA LEU A 679 -2.51 9.41 8.88
C LEU A 679 -2.49 10.65 9.76
N TYR A 680 -1.33 10.98 10.33
CA TYR A 680 -1.04 12.24 11.01
C TYR A 680 0.42 12.62 10.77
N THR A 681 0.77 13.90 10.91
CA THR A 681 2.14 14.39 10.67
C THR A 681 2.85 14.82 11.94
N ALA A 682 2.11 15.04 13.03
CA ALA A 682 2.66 15.30 14.35
C ALA A 682 1.85 14.61 15.46
N SER A 683 2.54 14.14 16.51
CA SER A 683 1.94 13.63 17.75
C SER A 683 2.69 14.26 18.92
N VAL A 684 2.05 15.22 19.59
CA VAL A 684 2.66 16.11 20.59
C VAL A 684 1.70 16.40 21.75
N THR A 685 2.20 16.74 22.94
CA THR A 685 1.33 17.14 24.06
C THR A 685 0.89 18.60 23.90
N MET A 686 -0.18 19.02 24.59
CA MET A 686 -0.60 20.42 24.53
C MET A 686 0.46 21.38 25.13
N THR A 687 1.24 20.90 26.10
CA THR A 687 2.39 21.63 26.65
C THR A 687 3.48 21.87 25.60
N GLU A 688 3.74 20.85 24.76
CA GLU A 688 4.66 20.95 23.63
C GLU A 688 4.19 21.98 22.59
N VAL A 689 2.90 21.94 22.26
CA VAL A 689 2.25 22.90 21.35
C VAL A 689 2.44 24.32 21.85
N GLN A 690 2.14 24.61 23.13
CA GLN A 690 2.36 25.95 23.70
C GLN A 690 3.82 26.39 23.53
N ARG A 691 4.78 25.52 23.83
CA ARG A 691 6.21 25.86 23.71
C ARG A 691 6.61 26.19 22.27
N ILE A 692 6.13 25.43 21.29
CA ILE A 692 6.43 25.69 19.87
C ILE A 692 5.78 27.01 19.42
N LEU A 693 4.51 27.25 19.77
CA LEU A 693 3.84 28.51 19.46
C LEU A 693 4.52 29.71 20.15
N GLN A 694 4.99 29.55 21.39
CA GLN A 694 5.72 30.60 22.11
C GLN A 694 7.05 30.94 21.45
N ARG A 695 7.78 29.94 20.93
CA ARG A 695 9.06 30.12 20.23
C ARG A 695 8.95 31.05 19.02
N HIS A 696 7.87 30.92 18.26
CA HIS A 696 7.64 31.71 17.03
C HIS A 696 6.69 32.90 17.24
N ALA A 697 6.31 33.21 18.48
CA ALA A 697 5.32 34.24 18.77
C ALA A 697 5.74 35.61 18.25
N ASN A 698 4.84 36.26 17.51
CA ASN A 698 5.11 37.54 16.87
C ASN A 698 5.34 38.63 17.93
N LYS A 699 6.41 39.41 17.76
CA LYS A 699 6.84 40.46 18.72
C LYS A 699 7.08 39.94 20.14
N ALA A 700 7.44 38.66 20.29
CA ALA A 700 7.69 38.02 21.58
C ALA A 700 6.53 38.15 22.59
N ARG A 701 5.30 38.30 22.09
CA ARG A 701 4.12 38.31 22.96
C ARG A 701 3.94 36.93 23.60
N PRO A 702 3.53 36.87 24.87
CA PRO A 702 3.47 35.59 25.55
C PRO A 702 2.16 34.87 25.20
N VAL A 703 2.25 33.57 24.91
CA VAL A 703 1.16 32.68 24.49
C VAL A 703 0.81 31.75 25.66
N TRP A 704 -0.42 31.87 26.17
CA TRP A 704 -0.85 31.18 27.40
C TRP A 704 -2.08 30.31 27.10
N LEU A 705 -1.88 29.05 26.72
CA LEU A 705 -2.99 28.12 26.45
C LEU A 705 -3.79 27.75 27.72
N SER A 706 -3.27 28.03 28.91
CA SER A 706 -3.98 27.82 30.18
C SER A 706 -5.19 28.73 30.38
N ARG A 707 -5.27 29.84 29.65
CA ARG A 707 -6.37 30.83 29.72
C ARG A 707 -7.20 30.86 28.43
N VAL A 708 -7.04 29.85 27.59
CA VAL A 708 -7.68 29.73 26.29
C VAL A 708 -8.71 28.61 26.36
N ASP A 709 -9.94 28.94 26.00
CA ASP A 709 -11.01 27.95 25.85
C ASP A 709 -10.73 27.14 24.57
N ALA A 710 -10.64 25.82 24.72
CA ALA A 710 -10.44 24.89 23.62
C ALA A 710 -11.51 25.06 22.52
N LEU A 711 -12.76 25.34 22.90
CA LEU A 711 -13.85 25.47 21.93
C LEU A 711 -14.26 26.92 21.68
N GLY A 712 -13.57 27.87 22.33
CA GLY A 712 -13.83 29.29 22.25
C GLY A 712 -13.49 29.85 20.88
N GLU A 713 -14.34 30.76 20.39
CA GLU A 713 -14.10 31.54 19.18
C GLU A 713 -14.25 33.03 19.52
N GLN A 714 -13.33 33.86 18.99
CA GLN A 714 -13.44 35.31 19.14
C GLN A 714 -14.72 35.85 18.47
N HIS A 715 -15.43 36.75 19.14
CA HIS A 715 -16.61 37.43 18.59
C HIS A 715 -16.28 38.07 17.22
N GLY A 716 -17.11 37.75 16.21
CA GLY A 716 -16.95 38.25 14.85
C GLY A 716 -16.07 37.38 13.93
N ARG A 717 -15.54 36.26 14.41
CA ARG A 717 -14.94 35.22 13.55
C ARG A 717 -15.97 34.18 13.12
N GLU A 718 -15.70 33.55 11.98
CA GLU A 718 -16.54 32.52 11.37
C GLU A 718 -15.79 31.19 11.14
N PHE A 719 -14.75 30.90 11.94
CA PHE A 719 -13.98 29.67 11.85
C PHE A 719 -14.88 28.44 11.93
N TRP A 720 -15.77 28.37 12.92
CA TRP A 720 -16.69 27.25 13.05
C TRP A 720 -17.73 27.20 11.92
N ARG A 721 -17.82 28.21 11.04
CA ARG A 721 -18.62 28.16 9.79
C ARG A 721 -17.87 27.57 8.61
N VAL A 722 -16.54 27.56 8.63
CA VAL A 722 -15.71 27.04 7.53
C VAL A 722 -14.90 25.80 7.90
N ALA A 723 -14.70 25.50 9.19
CA ALA A 723 -13.98 24.32 9.66
C ALA A 723 -14.56 23.00 9.10
N TYR A 724 -13.70 22.04 8.75
CA TYR A 724 -14.19 20.71 8.37
C TYR A 724 -14.71 19.93 9.57
N TRP A 725 -13.92 19.85 10.64
CA TRP A 725 -14.38 19.27 11.90
C TRP A 725 -15.33 20.24 12.62
N PRO A 726 -16.61 19.87 12.84
CA PRO A 726 -17.53 20.70 13.60
C PRO A 726 -17.06 20.85 15.06
N ARG A 727 -17.50 21.92 15.74
CA ARG A 727 -17.17 22.18 17.15
C ARG A 727 -17.39 20.96 18.05
N ALA A 728 -18.52 20.28 17.90
CA ALA A 728 -18.84 19.06 18.66
C ALA A 728 -17.89 17.89 18.36
N HIS A 729 -17.41 17.75 17.11
CA HIS A 729 -16.46 16.70 16.76
C HIS A 729 -15.06 17.02 17.27
N THR A 730 -14.63 18.28 17.20
CA THR A 730 -13.36 18.71 17.80
C THR A 730 -13.34 18.47 19.30
N GLN A 731 -14.47 18.71 19.97
CA GLN A 731 -14.61 18.37 21.39
C GLN A 731 -14.35 16.89 21.66
N GLN A 732 -15.07 16.01 20.95
CA GLN A 732 -14.90 14.57 21.12
C GLN A 732 -13.50 14.08 20.77
N PHE A 733 -12.86 14.70 19.77
CA PHE A 733 -11.48 14.40 19.42
C PHE A 733 -10.52 14.64 20.60
N LEU A 734 -10.71 15.76 21.32
CA LEU A 734 -9.92 16.11 22.50
C LEU A 734 -10.25 15.20 23.69
N GLU A 735 -11.52 14.86 23.91
CA GLU A 735 -11.95 13.88 24.93
C GLU A 735 -11.30 12.51 24.67
N CYS A 736 -11.30 12.02 23.42
CA CYS A 736 -10.65 10.76 23.05
C CYS A 736 -9.14 10.79 23.30
N ALA A 737 -8.48 11.92 23.04
CA ALA A 737 -7.06 12.08 23.31
C ALA A 737 -6.75 11.97 24.82
N VAL A 738 -7.62 12.52 25.68
CA VAL A 738 -7.52 12.40 27.14
C VAL A 738 -7.73 10.96 27.59
N GLU A 739 -8.78 10.30 27.12
CA GLU A 739 -9.07 8.90 27.50
C GLU A 739 -7.92 7.97 27.06
N PHE A 740 -7.41 8.13 25.84
CA PHE A 740 -6.25 7.38 25.36
C PHE A 740 -5.02 7.59 26.24
N ALA A 741 -4.77 8.82 26.71
CA ALA A 741 -3.67 9.11 27.62
C ALA A 741 -3.83 8.41 28.99
N LYS A 742 -5.07 8.30 29.51
CA LYS A 742 -5.36 7.54 30.73
C LYS A 742 -5.09 6.05 30.54
N ASP A 743 -5.51 5.47 29.43
CA ASP A 743 -5.26 4.05 29.13
C ASP A 743 -3.78 3.71 29.07
N VAL A 744 -2.98 4.58 28.43
CA VAL A 744 -1.51 4.45 28.39
C VAL A 744 -0.91 4.52 29.80
N GLN A 745 -1.40 5.44 30.63
CA GLN A 745 -0.95 5.57 32.02
C GLN A 745 -1.30 4.33 32.85
N THR A 746 -2.53 3.83 32.76
CA THR A 746 -2.97 2.61 33.44
C THR A 746 -2.17 1.38 32.99
N ALA A 747 -1.87 1.27 31.69
CA ALA A 747 -1.03 0.20 31.17
C ALA A 747 0.40 0.26 31.72
N ALA A 748 0.97 1.47 31.82
CA ALA A 748 2.28 1.69 32.41
C ALA A 748 2.34 1.34 33.91
N GLU A 749 1.32 1.75 34.66
CA GLU A 749 1.19 1.44 36.10
C GLU A 749 1.01 -0.07 36.34
N THR A 750 0.19 -0.72 35.52
CA THR A 750 -0.03 -2.17 35.58
C THR A 750 1.27 -2.94 35.29
N ALA A 751 2.03 -2.52 34.28
CA ALA A 751 3.31 -3.13 33.97
C ALA A 751 4.36 -2.91 35.08
N ALA A 752 4.40 -1.71 35.65
CA ALA A 752 5.27 -1.39 36.79
C ALA A 752 4.93 -2.25 38.02
N ALA A 753 3.65 -2.52 38.28
CA ALA A 753 3.19 -3.39 39.36
C ALA A 753 3.64 -4.86 39.18
N VAL A 754 3.88 -5.31 37.95
CA VAL A 754 4.36 -6.66 37.61
C VAL A 754 5.89 -6.69 37.40
N GLY A 755 6.60 -5.58 37.70
CA GLY A 755 8.06 -5.49 37.58
C GLY A 755 8.57 -5.31 36.14
N GLY A 756 7.68 -5.03 35.19
CA GLY A 756 8.01 -4.68 33.81
C GLY A 756 8.14 -3.17 33.61
N ARG A 757 8.89 -2.76 32.58
CA ARG A 757 8.97 -1.35 32.16
C ARG A 757 8.37 -1.24 30.75
N VAL A 758 7.24 -0.54 30.63
CA VAL A 758 6.62 -0.25 29.33
C VAL A 758 7.14 1.09 28.83
N ASP A 759 7.61 1.12 27.58
CA ASP A 759 7.93 2.36 26.90
C ASP A 759 6.63 3.04 26.45
N THR A 760 6.12 3.94 27.28
CA THR A 760 4.92 4.74 26.99
C THR A 760 5.13 5.71 25.83
N SER A 761 6.37 5.99 25.43
CA SER A 761 6.66 6.86 24.29
C SER A 761 6.31 6.21 22.95
N ALA A 762 6.26 4.87 22.90
CA ALA A 762 5.88 4.07 21.75
C ALA A 762 4.37 3.73 21.71
N MET A 763 3.61 4.00 22.78
CA MET A 763 2.15 3.77 22.84
C MET A 763 1.40 4.94 22.19
N VAL A 764 1.56 5.04 20.87
CA VAL A 764 0.95 6.04 20.02
C VAL A 764 0.00 5.33 19.04
N LEU A 765 -1.05 6.01 18.58
CA LEU A 765 -1.90 5.44 17.52
C LEU A 765 -1.04 5.02 16.32
N PRO A 766 -1.15 3.77 15.85
CA PRO A 766 -0.26 3.22 14.84
C PRO A 766 -0.45 3.92 13.49
N VAL A 767 0.61 4.50 12.96
CA VAL A 767 0.58 5.04 11.59
C VAL A 767 0.65 3.88 10.61
N SER A 768 -0.46 3.64 9.90
CA SER A 768 -0.54 2.59 8.87
C SER A 768 0.40 2.82 7.68
N GLN A 769 0.73 4.08 7.37
CA GLN A 769 1.64 4.52 6.32
C GLN A 769 2.09 5.97 6.60
N SER A 770 3.37 6.29 6.46
CA SER A 770 3.84 7.67 6.64
C SER A 770 3.28 8.60 5.55
N PHE A 771 3.25 9.90 5.84
CA PHE A 771 2.85 10.92 4.86
C PHE A 771 3.75 10.88 3.61
N GLU A 772 5.06 10.88 3.82
CA GLU A 772 6.07 10.83 2.75
C GLU A 772 5.92 9.59 1.87
N ASP A 773 5.56 8.46 2.46
CA ASP A 773 5.36 7.22 1.72
C ASP A 773 4.18 7.30 0.74
N LEU A 774 3.18 8.12 1.08
CA LEU A 774 1.98 8.34 0.30
C LEU A 774 2.16 9.44 -0.75
N THR A 775 2.85 10.53 -0.40
CA THR A 775 2.90 11.76 -1.19
C THR A 775 4.25 12.02 -1.86
N ASP A 776 5.30 11.28 -1.50
CA ASP A 776 6.70 11.51 -1.91
C ASP A 776 7.27 12.90 -1.50
N ILE A 777 6.55 13.69 -0.69
CA ILE A 777 6.97 14.99 -0.12
C ILE A 777 7.04 14.91 1.42
N PRO A 778 7.93 15.68 2.06
CA PRO A 778 7.92 15.85 3.50
C PRO A 778 6.65 16.60 3.96
N PRO A 779 6.09 16.28 5.14
CA PRO A 779 4.96 17.02 5.70
C PRO A 779 5.40 18.38 6.25
N VAL A 780 4.46 19.30 6.36
CA VAL A 780 4.67 20.55 7.11
C VAL A 780 4.76 20.22 8.60
N THR A 781 5.89 20.56 9.22
CA THR A 781 6.06 20.37 10.66
C THR A 781 5.31 21.41 11.47
N LEU A 782 5.02 21.11 12.74
CA LEU A 782 4.36 22.07 13.62
C LEU A 782 5.19 23.36 13.81
N ASP A 783 6.52 23.26 13.88
CA ASP A 783 7.41 24.43 13.92
C ASP A 783 7.30 25.28 12.64
N GLN A 784 7.34 24.68 11.45
CA GLN A 784 7.19 25.39 10.18
C GLN A 784 5.82 26.06 10.06
N TRP A 785 4.76 25.34 10.44
CA TRP A 785 3.40 25.87 10.45
C TRP A 785 3.27 27.05 11.42
N ALA A 786 3.85 26.95 12.61
CA ALA A 786 3.85 28.01 13.61
C ALA A 786 4.62 29.24 13.09
N GLU A 787 5.81 29.07 12.53
CA GLU A 787 6.57 30.18 11.96
C GLU A 787 5.75 30.95 10.90
N ALA A 788 5.16 30.23 9.95
CA ALA A 788 4.35 30.81 8.87
C ALA A 788 3.08 31.52 9.37
N ASN A 789 2.49 31.03 10.47
CA ASN A 789 1.24 31.56 11.03
C ASN A 789 1.44 32.43 12.28
N SER A 790 2.69 32.72 12.67
CA SER A 790 3.11 33.49 13.85
C SER A 790 2.23 34.72 14.12
N LYS A 791 2.06 35.57 13.12
CA LYS A 791 1.23 36.79 13.24
C LYS A 791 -0.22 36.49 13.60
N ARG A 792 -0.82 35.47 12.97
CA ARG A 792 -2.25 35.15 13.08
C ARG A 792 -2.58 34.52 14.41
N TYR A 793 -1.87 33.46 14.82
CA TYR A 793 -2.17 32.85 16.11
C TYR A 793 -1.75 33.76 17.26
N THR A 794 -0.68 34.56 17.13
CA THR A 794 -0.26 35.46 18.22
C THR A 794 -1.29 36.57 18.45
N GLN A 795 -1.95 37.07 17.41
CA GLN A 795 -3.07 38.03 17.57
C GLN A 795 -4.23 37.44 18.39
N VAL A 796 -4.38 36.13 18.35
CA VAL A 796 -5.51 35.41 18.91
C VAL A 796 -5.22 34.89 20.33
N LEU A 797 -3.99 34.40 20.54
CA LEU A 797 -3.55 33.67 21.73
C LEU A 797 -2.66 34.48 22.67
N ALA A 798 -2.16 35.65 22.24
CA ALA A 798 -1.40 36.51 23.15
C ALA A 798 -2.34 37.13 24.18
N ALA A 799 -2.00 37.01 25.46
CA ALA A 799 -2.66 37.80 26.50
C ALA A 799 -2.39 39.29 26.26
N TYR A 800 -3.40 40.14 26.44
CA TYR A 800 -3.24 41.60 26.41
C TYR A 800 -2.43 42.09 27.60
#